data_AF-A0A840UH93-F1
#
_entry.id   AF-A0A840UH93-F1
#
_cell.length_a   1.000
_cell.length_b   1.000
_cell.length_c   1.000
_cell.angle_alpha   90.00
_cell.angle_beta   90.00
_cell.angle_gamma   90.00
#
_symmetry.space_group_name_H-M   'P 1'
#
loop_
_entity.id
_entity.type
_entity.pdbx_description
1 polymer ?
#
loop_
_entity_poly.entity_id
_entity_poly.type
_entity_poly.pdbx_seq_one_letter_code
_entity_poly.pdbx_strand_id
1 'polypeptide(L)'
;MNRLGVRTEWDYDSNGRVTELREAAGLPEQRTTRYAYPDAFTRVVTRLGDQYTSNVITTERDDQFGNTASYTDGESNATVYTYNAQGMVLTETKPSGTNFSYEYDAQGNLTKQTIPTDSFDRVTEYAYDAAGNLTSIKWPNEAVTIYGFNALNEQVSVTNDLNHTFEDTYDRTTRTFVQRDARGAETITRMDARGRRKEVIDPNGNATRWTYENGRLMFTQYPTFERSYDYATGSRLDRVTDHYDGQQSSTQLQLNPLGQLKESADAKQNSEYREYDGLGRLTRITDATGGIIRLTYDVHGNLVQVTDPENRSTWFEYNGNGQMVAEERRPRAGEVSRRTYQYDADGNLHVEITPNGEKVVYDYNDAAELKRMMLYPDQSTSTPEQVIALSYNDLGQLKSYDDGETSGSYSYDHLGQLLNTTTDYGPFAKTISYTYDAVGNIATYTNPEGVTYRYTYDLNSQVDSVDIPGAGLVNFSDYQWNQPTRIQLPGGSVIQRQYDGLQRMAENTLLDPAQQSLMNVVYGYDSVGNITGQSSEHGDYSYGYDDLYRLTGADYPQAQNETFTYDGVGNRASYNGGDSWQYNDANQLTAKSDTTYQYNANGHMTQKTVGDETTYYFYDGQERLVRVENSEGNVIARYGFNPLGHRLWKEVGGVRTYFFYNESGLVGEYTSAGDLIKEYQYASNSTWMTNPLFQRDSGEVYFYQNDHLGTPQRMVAKSGAVVWKASYTAFGKATLFITTISNNLRFPGQYFDQETELNHNYFRDYDPTLGRYVQSDPIGLDGGVNTYGYVAQNPIFRKDPLGLIWETGCSFIEKYILNECKWYDEDTEGLRDWARNEFDKKMDKICGGEACSSMFERCKKIVVRVTLSTGPIVVCYEMQQECNAIKQKCKDEVACVGSEGGDGGVS
;
A
#
# COMPACT_ATOMS: atom_id res chain seq x y z
N MET A 1 -2.49 33.22 21.11
CA MET A 1 -3.27 33.38 19.87
C MET A 1 -2.37 33.00 18.71
N ASN A 2 -2.79 32.09 17.84
CA ASN A 2 -2.00 31.69 16.67
C ASN A 2 -2.07 32.76 15.56
N ARG A 3 -1.39 32.53 14.43
CA ARG A 3 -1.36 33.48 13.30
C ARG A 3 -2.70 33.67 12.59
N LEU A 4 -3.72 32.86 12.91
CA LEU A 4 -5.10 33.00 12.41
C LEU A 4 -6.03 33.70 13.42
N GLY A 5 -5.53 34.12 14.58
CA GLY A 5 -6.38 34.72 15.60
C GLY A 5 -7.04 33.72 16.55
N VAL A 6 -6.76 32.42 16.41
CA VAL A 6 -7.31 31.37 17.28
C VAL A 6 -6.62 31.40 18.63
N ARG A 7 -7.39 31.32 19.72
CA ARG A 7 -6.87 31.39 21.09
C ARG A 7 -6.87 30.01 21.74
N THR A 8 -5.83 29.78 22.53
CA THR A 8 -5.78 28.72 23.53
C THR A 8 -5.72 29.41 24.88
N GLU A 9 -6.57 28.99 25.81
CA GLU A 9 -6.65 29.53 27.17
C GLU A 9 -6.33 28.41 28.17
N TRP A 10 -5.61 28.78 29.22
CA TRP A 10 -5.24 27.90 30.32
C TRP A 10 -5.70 28.53 31.63
N ASP A 11 -6.41 27.75 32.43
CA ASP A 11 -6.70 28.08 33.82
C ASP A 11 -5.77 27.26 34.73
N TYR A 12 -5.41 27.83 35.88
CA TYR A 12 -4.47 27.23 36.82
C TYR A 12 -5.03 27.20 38.24
N ASP A 13 -4.62 26.21 39.04
CA ASP A 13 -4.85 26.20 40.48
C ASP A 13 -3.86 27.13 41.23
N SER A 14 -4.01 27.22 42.56
CA SER A 14 -3.12 28.04 43.40
C SER A 14 -1.67 27.57 43.43
N ASN A 15 -1.39 26.35 42.97
CA ASN A 15 -0.06 25.76 42.87
C ASN A 15 0.53 25.92 41.47
N GLY A 16 -0.16 26.61 40.55
CA GLY A 16 0.29 26.83 39.18
C GLY A 16 0.13 25.61 38.26
N ARG A 17 -0.65 24.60 38.66
CA ARG A 17 -0.97 23.44 37.81
C ARG A 17 -2.18 23.77 36.94
N VAL A 18 -2.16 23.34 35.68
CA VAL A 18 -3.28 23.55 34.74
C VAL A 18 -4.52 22.84 35.27
N THR A 19 -5.67 23.51 35.32
CA THR A 19 -6.97 22.92 35.72
C THR A 19 -7.95 22.84 34.57
N GLU A 20 -7.82 23.72 33.59
CA GLU A 20 -8.61 23.70 32.36
C GLU A 20 -7.78 24.21 31.19
N LEU A 21 -7.86 23.52 30.06
CA LEU A 21 -7.34 23.91 28.75
C LEU A 21 -8.52 24.10 27.81
N ARG A 22 -8.66 25.29 27.22
CA ARG A 22 -9.63 25.57 26.16
C ARG A 22 -8.89 25.91 24.88
N GLU A 23 -8.95 25.02 23.90
CA GLU A 23 -8.38 25.24 22.57
C GLU A 23 -9.47 25.75 21.63
N ALA A 24 -9.09 26.58 20.65
CA ALA A 24 -10.04 27.30 19.80
C ALA A 24 -11.09 28.11 20.58
N ALA A 25 -10.67 28.76 21.67
CA ALA A 25 -11.55 29.41 22.63
C ALA A 25 -12.47 30.49 22.00
N GLY A 26 -13.78 30.23 22.07
CA GLY A 26 -14.86 31.05 21.52
C GLY A 26 -15.29 30.71 20.09
N LEU A 27 -14.74 29.66 19.48
CA LEU A 27 -15.15 29.14 18.17
C LEU A 27 -16.08 27.92 18.32
N PRO A 28 -16.87 27.57 17.28
CA PRO A 28 -17.75 26.39 17.31
C PRO A 28 -17.02 25.07 17.64
N GLU A 29 -15.77 24.94 17.20
CA GLU A 29 -14.89 23.80 17.40
C GLU A 29 -14.08 23.86 18.71
N GLN A 30 -14.42 24.75 19.64
CA GLN A 30 -13.75 24.82 20.93
C GLN A 30 -13.80 23.46 21.64
N ARG A 31 -12.64 22.94 22.03
CA ARG A 31 -12.55 21.77 22.91
C ARG A 31 -12.01 22.15 24.27
N THR A 32 -12.50 21.46 25.29
CA THR A 32 -12.17 21.74 26.69
C THR A 32 -11.67 20.48 27.37
N THR A 33 -10.48 20.56 27.93
CA THR A 33 -9.85 19.51 28.71
C THR A 33 -9.70 19.98 30.15
N ARG A 34 -10.23 19.23 31.10
CA ARG A 34 -10.11 19.51 32.54
C ARG A 34 -9.09 18.60 33.17
N TYR A 35 -8.36 19.16 34.12
CA TYR A 35 -7.34 18.46 34.88
C TYR A 35 -7.71 18.52 36.35
N ALA A 36 -7.76 17.37 36.99
CA ALA A 36 -7.93 17.26 38.44
C ALA A 36 -6.72 16.54 39.04
N TYR A 37 -6.35 16.96 40.24
CA TYR A 37 -5.24 16.40 41.00
C TYR A 37 -5.77 15.95 42.37
N PRO A 38 -6.38 14.75 42.47
CA PRO A 38 -6.95 14.25 43.72
C PRO A 38 -5.92 14.16 44.85
N ASP A 39 -4.66 13.93 44.49
CA ASP A 39 -3.52 13.89 45.38
C ASP A 39 -2.25 14.41 44.66
N ALA A 40 -1.07 14.19 45.24
CA ALA A 40 0.20 14.68 44.71
C ALA A 40 0.74 13.87 43.51
N PHE A 41 0.22 12.67 43.27
CA PHE A 41 0.72 11.69 42.30
C PHE A 41 -0.29 11.34 41.22
N THR A 42 -1.56 11.69 41.40
CA THR A 42 -2.64 11.35 40.47
C THR A 42 -3.04 12.57 39.65
N ARG A 43 -3.01 12.43 38.31
CA ARG A 43 -3.58 13.37 37.35
C ARG A 43 -4.75 12.71 36.63
N VAL A 44 -5.94 13.27 36.82
CA VAL A 44 -7.15 12.86 36.08
C VAL A 44 -7.41 13.89 34.99
N VAL A 45 -7.44 13.44 33.75
CA VAL A 45 -7.72 14.27 32.57
C VAL A 45 -9.12 13.94 32.08
N THR A 46 -10.00 14.94 32.02
CA THR A 46 -11.35 14.81 31.45
C THR A 46 -11.45 15.65 30.19
N ARG A 47 -11.47 14.99 29.03
CA ARG A 47 -11.82 15.62 27.75
C ARG A 47 -13.33 15.68 27.66
N LEU A 48 -13.91 16.87 27.64
CA LEU A 48 -15.38 17.01 27.55
C LEU A 48 -15.86 16.53 26.18
N GLY A 49 -16.98 15.82 26.17
CA GLY A 49 -17.67 15.36 24.97
C GLY A 49 -18.64 16.40 24.40
N ASP A 50 -19.33 16.03 23.34
CA ASP A 50 -20.30 16.86 22.61
C ASP A 50 -21.56 16.05 22.27
N GLN A 51 -22.27 16.42 21.19
CA GLN A 51 -23.46 15.68 20.74
C GLN A 51 -23.14 14.34 20.05
N TYR A 52 -21.89 14.10 19.66
CA TYR A 52 -21.42 12.91 18.97
C TYR A 52 -20.67 11.97 19.90
N THR A 53 -19.90 12.52 20.85
CA THR A 53 -19.06 11.73 21.76
C THR A 53 -19.31 12.07 23.22
N SER A 54 -19.13 11.08 24.10
CA SER A 54 -19.23 11.25 25.55
C SER A 54 -17.97 11.89 26.13
N ASN A 55 -17.94 12.24 27.42
CA ASN A 55 -16.68 12.64 28.06
C ASN A 55 -15.71 11.46 28.09
N VAL A 56 -14.43 11.74 27.85
CA VAL A 56 -13.35 10.76 28.01
C VAL A 56 -12.53 11.11 29.23
N ILE A 57 -12.32 10.13 30.09
CA ILE A 57 -11.53 10.27 31.32
C ILE A 57 -10.31 9.37 31.20
N THR A 58 -9.12 9.94 31.31
CA THR A 58 -7.88 9.17 31.48
C THR A 58 -7.28 9.51 32.84
N THR A 59 -6.60 8.53 33.43
CA THR A 59 -5.95 8.71 34.73
C THR A 59 -4.50 8.28 34.64
N GLU A 60 -3.60 9.20 34.95
CA GLU A 60 -2.18 8.95 35.09
C GLU A 60 -1.83 8.98 36.57
N ARG A 61 -1.12 7.96 37.04
CA ARG A 61 -0.63 7.88 38.40
C ARG A 61 0.87 7.73 38.37
N ASP A 62 1.56 8.67 38.99
CA ASP A 62 3.01 8.65 39.12
C ASP A 62 3.46 7.92 40.38
N ASP A 63 4.70 7.44 40.36
CA ASP A 63 5.41 7.00 41.56
C ASP A 63 5.95 8.21 42.35
N GLN A 64 6.63 7.94 43.47
CA GLN A 64 7.21 8.99 44.31
C GLN A 64 8.36 9.79 43.64
N PHE A 65 8.84 9.34 42.48
CA PHE A 65 9.92 9.95 41.71
C PHE A 65 9.42 10.71 40.47
N GLY A 66 8.10 10.68 40.20
CA GLY A 66 7.46 11.35 39.07
C GLY A 66 7.44 10.52 37.79
N ASN A 67 7.69 9.21 37.86
CA ASN A 67 7.52 8.31 36.71
C ASN A 67 6.10 7.76 36.68
N THR A 68 5.48 7.61 35.50
CA THR A 68 4.11 7.09 35.37
C THR A 68 4.03 5.62 35.78
N ALA A 69 3.58 5.33 37.00
CA ALA A 69 3.40 3.98 37.53
C ALA A 69 2.18 3.26 36.93
N SER A 70 1.14 4.01 36.55
CA SER A 70 0.00 3.44 35.84
C SER A 70 -0.69 4.49 34.98
N TYR A 71 -1.18 4.04 33.83
CA TYR A 71 -2.03 4.81 32.94
C TYR A 71 -3.34 4.05 32.71
N THR A 72 -4.47 4.67 33.05
CA THR A 72 -5.81 4.18 32.74
C THR A 72 -6.37 4.96 31.56
N ASP A 73 -6.73 4.24 30.50
CA ASP A 73 -7.21 4.79 29.23
C ASP A 73 -8.69 5.23 29.29
N GLY A 74 -9.23 5.68 28.15
CA GLY A 74 -10.60 6.19 28.02
C GLY A 74 -11.67 5.12 28.15
N GLU A 75 -11.30 3.84 28.02
CA GLU A 75 -12.16 2.66 28.21
C GLU A 75 -12.00 2.04 29.60
N SER A 76 -11.28 2.72 30.51
CA SER A 76 -10.98 2.26 31.86
C SER A 76 -10.06 1.03 31.95
N ASN A 77 -9.28 0.76 30.90
CA ASN A 77 -8.25 -0.27 30.90
C ASN A 77 -6.93 0.32 31.43
N ALA A 78 -6.26 -0.39 32.34
CA ALA A 78 -5.07 0.11 33.04
C ALA A 78 -3.80 -0.63 32.60
N THR A 79 -2.83 0.13 32.09
CA THR A 79 -1.45 -0.34 31.92
C THR A 79 -0.63 0.06 33.16
N VAL A 80 0.24 -0.84 33.62
CA VAL A 80 1.08 -0.64 34.82
C VAL A 80 2.54 -0.73 34.44
N TYR A 81 3.35 0.18 34.97
CA TYR A 81 4.78 0.26 34.71
C TYR A 81 5.58 0.11 36.00
N THR A 82 6.75 -0.52 35.89
CA THR A 82 7.78 -0.47 36.95
C THR A 82 9.05 0.16 36.41
N TYR A 83 9.88 0.72 37.30
CA TYR A 83 11.06 1.48 36.91
C TYR A 83 12.28 1.08 37.73
N ASN A 84 13.46 1.23 37.15
CA ASN A 84 14.71 1.18 37.92
C ASN A 84 14.99 2.53 38.60
N ALA A 85 16.09 2.61 39.35
CA ALA A 85 16.45 3.80 40.11
C ALA A 85 16.76 5.04 39.23
N GLN A 86 17.00 4.86 37.93
CA GLN A 86 17.21 5.93 36.96
C GLN A 86 15.93 6.36 36.23
N GLY A 87 14.77 5.77 36.54
CA GLY A 87 13.50 6.09 35.91
C GLY A 87 13.28 5.42 34.54
N MET A 88 14.04 4.37 34.21
CA MET A 88 13.82 3.60 32.98
C MET A 88 12.86 2.43 33.23
N VAL A 89 11.93 2.19 32.30
CA VAL A 89 10.87 1.18 32.41
C VAL A 89 11.47 -0.22 32.48
N LEU A 90 11.22 -0.97 33.56
CA LEU A 90 11.62 -2.37 33.72
C LEU A 90 10.54 -3.35 33.25
N THR A 91 9.28 -3.02 33.51
CA THR A 91 8.15 -3.84 33.07
C THR A 91 7.01 -2.96 32.60
N GLU A 92 6.26 -3.46 31.61
CA GLU A 92 4.99 -2.91 31.16
C GLU A 92 3.96 -4.04 31.19
N THR A 93 3.01 -3.94 32.09
CA THR A 93 1.91 -4.90 32.22
C THR A 93 0.66 -4.31 31.58
N LYS A 94 0.24 -4.91 30.46
CA LYS A 94 -0.97 -4.55 29.72
C LYS A 94 -2.24 -4.89 30.52
N PRO A 95 -3.40 -4.31 30.16
CA PRO A 95 -4.68 -4.60 30.81
C PRO A 95 -5.06 -6.09 30.85
N SER A 96 -4.67 -6.88 29.85
CA SER A 96 -4.82 -8.35 29.84
C SER A 96 -3.99 -9.09 30.90
N GLY A 97 -2.99 -8.44 31.48
CA GLY A 97 -1.99 -9.05 32.36
C GLY A 97 -0.69 -9.45 31.65
N THR A 98 -0.63 -9.33 30.33
CA THR A 98 0.58 -9.54 29.53
C THR A 98 1.70 -8.61 29.98
N ASN A 99 2.89 -9.16 30.23
CA ASN A 99 3.98 -8.42 30.85
C ASN A 99 5.24 -8.39 29.99
N PHE A 100 5.55 -7.22 29.43
CA PHE A 100 6.78 -6.95 28.71
C PHE A 100 7.88 -6.59 29.72
N SER A 101 9.14 -6.97 29.44
CA SER A 101 10.26 -6.60 30.32
C SER A 101 11.48 -6.10 29.57
N TYR A 102 12.21 -5.22 30.24
CA TYR A 102 13.34 -4.48 29.71
C TYR A 102 14.47 -4.47 30.73
N GLU A 103 15.70 -4.74 30.29
CA GLU A 103 16.91 -4.70 31.11
C GLU A 103 17.88 -3.66 30.55
N TYR A 104 18.64 -2.99 31.43
CA TYR A 104 19.56 -1.92 31.06
C TYR A 104 20.91 -2.12 31.74
N ASP A 105 21.96 -1.61 31.11
CA ASP A 105 23.27 -1.51 31.75
C ASP A 105 23.36 -0.33 32.75
N ALA A 106 24.52 -0.16 33.37
CA ALA A 106 24.76 0.92 34.33
C ALA A 106 24.82 2.32 33.68
N GLN A 107 24.95 2.42 32.36
CA GLN A 107 24.93 3.66 31.59
C GLN A 107 23.50 4.03 31.14
N GLY A 108 22.55 3.09 31.27
CA GLY A 108 21.15 3.25 30.87
C GLY A 108 20.86 2.81 29.44
N ASN A 109 21.78 2.07 28.80
CA ASN A 109 21.50 1.48 27.50
C ASN A 109 20.63 0.23 27.67
N LEU A 110 19.58 0.07 26.85
CA LEU A 110 18.74 -1.13 26.84
C LEU A 110 19.57 -2.32 26.38
N THR A 111 19.79 -3.32 27.25
CA THR A 111 20.57 -4.53 26.96
C THR A 111 19.71 -5.72 26.58
N LYS A 112 18.44 -5.75 27.00
CA LYS A 112 17.54 -6.86 26.68
C LYS A 112 16.08 -6.43 26.69
N GLN A 113 15.33 -6.89 25.71
CA GLN A 113 13.87 -6.77 25.62
C GLN A 113 13.27 -8.17 25.56
N THR A 114 12.22 -8.40 26.35
CA THR A 114 11.48 -9.66 26.36
C THR A 114 10.01 -9.38 26.07
N ILE A 115 9.53 -9.94 24.96
CA ILE A 115 8.13 -9.88 24.52
C ILE A 115 7.50 -11.27 24.78
N PRO A 116 6.50 -11.38 25.66
CA PRO A 116 5.83 -12.65 25.91
C PRO A 116 5.03 -13.11 24.68
N THR A 117 4.95 -14.43 24.47
CA THR A 117 4.02 -15.05 23.52
C THR A 117 3.33 -16.25 24.18
N ASP A 118 2.27 -16.77 23.56
CA ASP A 118 1.55 -17.95 24.03
C ASP A 118 2.45 -19.21 24.22
N SER A 119 3.60 -19.28 23.54
CA SER A 119 4.44 -20.50 23.49
C SER A 119 5.87 -20.32 23.97
N PHE A 120 6.46 -19.14 23.79
CA PHE A 120 7.83 -18.82 24.21
C PHE A 120 8.06 -17.30 24.21
N ASP A 121 8.93 -16.81 25.07
CA ASP A 121 9.27 -15.38 25.06
C ASP A 121 10.22 -15.06 23.91
N ARG A 122 9.93 -13.98 23.16
CA ARG A 122 10.84 -13.42 22.16
C ARG A 122 11.81 -12.48 22.85
N VAL A 123 13.09 -12.81 22.78
CA VAL A 123 14.16 -12.05 23.44
C VAL A 123 15.02 -11.37 22.39
N THR A 124 15.18 -10.06 22.50
CA THR A 124 16.18 -9.30 21.74
C THR A 124 17.25 -8.80 22.69
N GLU A 125 18.52 -9.08 22.39
CA GLU A 125 19.66 -8.64 23.21
C GLU A 125 20.50 -7.61 22.45
N TYR A 126 21.00 -6.61 23.18
CA TYR A 126 21.76 -5.49 22.65
C TYR A 126 23.09 -5.40 23.39
N ALA A 127 24.18 -5.20 22.66
CA ALA A 127 25.52 -5.01 23.24
C ALA A 127 26.10 -3.67 22.84
N TYR A 128 26.75 -2.98 23.78
CA TYR A 128 27.33 -1.66 23.56
C TYR A 128 28.82 -1.65 23.89
N ASP A 129 29.55 -0.73 23.26
CA ASP A 129 30.92 -0.42 23.67
C ASP A 129 30.96 0.55 24.86
N ALA A 130 32.16 0.86 25.36
CA ALA A 130 32.34 1.78 26.49
C ALA A 130 31.94 3.25 26.19
N ALA A 131 31.73 3.61 24.92
CA ALA A 131 31.23 4.92 24.50
C ALA A 131 29.70 4.95 24.38
N GLY A 132 29.02 3.81 24.53
CA GLY A 132 27.57 3.66 24.38
C GLY A 132 27.12 3.42 22.94
N ASN A 133 28.04 3.09 22.02
CA ASN A 133 27.67 2.74 20.65
C ASN A 133 27.12 1.29 20.62
N LEU A 134 26.00 1.07 19.94
CA LEU A 134 25.39 -0.25 19.78
C LEU A 134 26.25 -1.13 18.86
N THR A 135 26.98 -2.09 19.41
CA THR A 135 27.92 -2.98 18.70
C THR A 135 27.29 -4.26 18.16
N SER A 136 26.20 -4.75 18.77
CA SER A 136 25.46 -5.88 18.20
C SER A 136 24.01 -5.95 18.67
N ILE A 137 23.15 -6.50 17.82
CA ILE A 137 21.80 -6.93 18.17
C ILE A 137 21.73 -8.43 17.91
N LYS A 138 21.27 -9.19 18.91
CA LYS A 138 20.88 -10.59 18.78
C LYS A 138 19.36 -10.67 18.77
N TRP A 139 18.79 -11.12 17.66
CA TRP A 139 17.36 -11.20 17.43
C TRP A 139 16.75 -12.46 18.07
N PRO A 140 15.42 -12.54 18.24
CA PRO A 140 14.75 -13.70 18.83
C PRO A 140 15.00 -15.04 18.11
N ASN A 141 15.29 -15.00 16.80
CA ASN A 141 15.67 -16.18 16.01
C ASN A 141 17.17 -16.53 16.12
N GLU A 142 17.87 -15.98 17.11
CA GLU A 142 19.31 -16.12 17.37
C GLU A 142 20.25 -15.45 16.36
N ALA A 143 19.71 -14.82 15.30
CA ALA A 143 20.52 -14.11 14.32
C ALA A 143 21.22 -12.90 14.94
N VAL A 144 22.49 -12.66 14.57
CA VAL A 144 23.27 -11.53 15.10
C VAL A 144 23.57 -10.52 14.01
N THR A 145 23.30 -9.25 14.29
CA THR A 145 23.78 -8.10 13.50
C THR A 145 24.89 -7.40 14.26
N ILE A 146 26.03 -7.16 13.62
CA ILE A 146 27.22 -6.53 14.20
C ILE A 146 27.42 -5.16 13.57
N TYR A 147 27.75 -4.17 14.41
CA TYR A 147 28.00 -2.80 14.00
C TYR A 147 29.45 -2.41 14.35
N GLY A 148 30.15 -1.80 13.39
CA GLY A 148 31.50 -1.28 13.58
C GLY A 148 31.49 0.25 13.64
N PHE A 149 32.30 0.82 14.53
CA PHE A 149 32.43 2.27 14.69
C PHE A 149 33.88 2.70 14.56
N ASN A 150 34.11 3.90 14.04
CA ASN A 150 35.43 4.51 14.01
C ASN A 150 35.76 5.23 15.33
N ALA A 151 36.96 5.80 15.44
CA ALA A 151 37.41 6.53 16.63
C ALA A 151 36.62 7.83 16.93
N LEU A 152 35.71 8.24 16.04
CA LEU A 152 34.81 9.38 16.21
C LEU A 152 33.37 8.94 16.56
N ASN A 153 33.14 7.66 16.86
CA ASN A 153 31.83 7.06 17.12
C ASN A 153 30.86 7.14 15.93
N GLU A 154 31.37 7.23 14.70
CA GLU A 154 30.55 7.11 13.49
C GLU A 154 30.49 5.62 13.09
N GLN A 155 29.28 5.12 12.79
CA GLN A 155 29.09 3.75 12.28
C GLN A 155 29.74 3.63 10.91
N VAL A 156 30.67 2.68 10.74
CA VAL A 156 31.42 2.43 9.50
C VAL A 156 31.16 1.05 8.91
N SER A 157 30.49 0.16 9.62
CA SER A 157 30.09 -1.13 9.07
C SER A 157 28.84 -1.70 9.73
N VAL A 158 28.05 -2.43 8.95
CA VAL A 158 26.96 -3.29 9.42
C VAL A 158 27.14 -4.66 8.80
N THR A 159 27.32 -5.69 9.62
CA THR A 159 27.46 -7.08 9.18
C THR A 159 26.27 -7.89 9.69
N ASN A 160 25.55 -8.53 8.78
CA ASN A 160 24.42 -9.39 9.15
C ASN A 160 24.87 -10.83 9.51
N ASP A 161 23.92 -11.67 9.93
CA ASP A 161 24.20 -13.04 10.41
C ASP A 161 24.75 -13.97 9.31
N LEU A 162 24.56 -13.60 8.04
CA LEU A 162 25.12 -14.30 6.87
C LEU A 162 26.51 -13.78 6.47
N ASN A 163 27.11 -12.90 7.29
CA ASN A 163 28.41 -12.27 7.06
C ASN A 163 28.46 -11.36 5.81
N HIS A 164 27.29 -10.90 5.32
CA HIS A 164 27.23 -9.83 4.32
C HIS A 164 27.43 -8.49 5.04
N THR A 165 28.33 -7.67 4.52
CA THR A 165 28.76 -6.42 5.17
C THR A 165 28.46 -5.22 4.28
N PHE A 166 27.83 -4.21 4.86
CA PHE A 166 27.77 -2.86 4.33
C PHE A 166 28.84 -2.02 5.01
N GLU A 167 29.57 -1.21 4.24
CA GLU A 167 30.65 -0.36 4.75
C GLU A 167 30.36 1.11 4.43
N ASP A 168 30.55 1.97 5.41
CA ASP A 168 30.37 3.41 5.28
C ASP A 168 31.71 4.13 5.48
N THR A 169 32.06 5.00 4.54
CA THR A 169 33.25 5.85 4.60
C THR A 169 32.87 7.33 4.64
N TYR A 170 33.41 8.04 5.63
CA TYR A 170 33.20 9.48 5.82
C TYR A 170 34.50 10.24 5.54
N ASP A 171 34.52 11.00 4.44
CA ASP A 171 35.57 11.98 4.19
C ASP A 171 35.06 13.38 4.58
N ARG A 172 35.45 13.82 5.78
CA ARG A 172 35.09 15.15 6.30
C ARG A 172 35.78 16.30 5.56
N THR A 173 36.90 16.06 4.87
CA THR A 173 37.61 17.09 4.08
C THR A 173 36.81 17.44 2.83
N THR A 174 36.27 16.43 2.17
CA THR A 174 35.43 16.61 0.97
C THR A 174 33.93 16.66 1.27
N ARG A 175 33.53 16.35 2.52
CA ARG A 175 32.13 16.14 2.96
C ARG A 175 31.43 15.09 2.09
N THR A 176 32.15 14.00 1.85
CA THR A 176 31.69 12.86 1.07
C THR A 176 31.39 11.70 2.00
N PHE A 177 30.23 11.08 1.79
CA PHE A 177 29.80 9.84 2.41
C PHE A 177 29.69 8.80 1.31
N VAL A 178 30.38 7.66 1.47
CA VAL A 178 30.33 6.54 0.53
C VAL A 178 29.78 5.35 1.29
N GLN A 179 28.68 4.80 0.79
CA GLN A 179 28.14 3.54 1.25
C GLN A 179 28.49 2.46 0.22
N ARG A 180 29.06 1.36 0.68
CA ARG A 180 29.43 0.19 -0.12
C ARG A 180 28.63 -1.01 0.35
N ASP A 181 27.90 -1.65 -0.57
CA ASP A 181 27.15 -2.86 -0.26
C ASP A 181 28.03 -4.13 -0.25
N ALA A 182 27.44 -5.27 0.11
CA ALA A 182 28.14 -6.55 0.19
C ALA A 182 28.63 -7.10 -1.18
N ARG A 183 28.17 -6.53 -2.30
CA ARG A 183 28.64 -6.85 -3.66
C ARG A 183 29.75 -5.88 -4.11
N GLY A 184 30.04 -4.85 -3.31
CA GLY A 184 31.02 -3.81 -3.61
C GLY A 184 30.44 -2.63 -4.40
N ALA A 185 29.13 -2.56 -4.59
CA ALA A 185 28.46 -1.44 -5.25
C ALA A 185 28.53 -0.19 -4.34
N GLU A 186 28.85 0.97 -4.91
CA GLU A 186 29.02 2.20 -4.13
C GLU A 186 27.94 3.24 -4.44
N THR A 187 27.31 3.77 -3.40
CA THR A 187 26.51 4.99 -3.47
C THR A 187 27.28 6.14 -2.85
N ILE A 188 27.48 7.21 -3.60
CA ILE A 188 28.28 8.37 -3.17
C ILE A 188 27.37 9.56 -2.90
N THR A 189 27.29 10.00 -1.65
CA THR A 189 26.60 11.23 -1.26
C THR A 189 27.60 12.34 -0.97
N ARG A 190 27.46 13.49 -1.62
CA ARG A 190 28.27 14.70 -1.37
C ARG A 190 27.41 15.77 -0.70
N MET A 191 27.94 16.38 0.36
CA MET A 191 27.29 17.45 1.10
C MET A 191 27.91 18.82 0.81
N ASP A 192 27.08 19.87 0.87
CA ASP A 192 27.53 21.26 0.82
C ASP A 192 28.15 21.72 2.16
N ALA A 193 28.60 22.97 2.23
CA ALA A 193 29.23 23.53 3.42
C ALA A 193 28.33 23.65 4.66
N ARG A 194 27.02 23.45 4.51
CA ARG A 194 26.04 23.45 5.59
C ARG A 194 25.57 22.02 5.92
N GLY A 195 26.23 21.00 5.38
CA GLY A 195 25.87 19.59 5.61
C GLY A 195 24.64 19.13 4.83
N ARG A 196 24.17 19.91 3.84
CA ARG A 196 22.99 19.54 3.03
C ARG A 196 23.43 18.75 1.81
N ARG A 197 22.63 17.77 1.42
CA ARG A 197 22.86 16.94 0.23
C ARG A 197 22.97 17.80 -1.03
N LYS A 198 24.11 17.70 -1.71
CA LYS A 198 24.43 18.41 -2.97
C LYS A 198 24.37 17.46 -4.17
N GLU A 199 24.82 16.23 -4.02
CA GLU A 199 24.87 15.24 -5.10
C GLU A 199 24.78 13.83 -4.50
N VAL A 200 24.07 12.95 -5.19
CA VAL A 200 24.04 11.50 -4.94
C VAL A 200 24.32 10.82 -6.26
N ILE A 201 25.30 9.92 -6.27
CA ILE A 201 25.68 9.10 -7.42
C ILE A 201 25.35 7.66 -7.06
N ASP A 202 24.51 7.01 -7.86
CA ASP A 202 24.21 5.59 -7.71
C ASP A 202 25.37 4.70 -8.22
N PRO A 203 25.35 3.38 -7.97
CA PRO A 203 26.40 2.47 -8.42
C PRO A 203 26.61 2.44 -9.94
N ASN A 204 25.64 2.89 -10.72
CA ASN A 204 25.71 2.99 -12.18
C ASN A 204 26.24 4.34 -12.67
N GLY A 205 26.55 5.26 -11.76
CA GLY A 205 27.06 6.58 -12.08
C GLY A 205 25.98 7.61 -12.41
N ASN A 206 24.69 7.26 -12.31
CA ASN A 206 23.63 8.25 -12.46
C ASN A 206 23.66 9.20 -11.28
N ALA A 207 23.57 10.51 -11.55
CA ALA A 207 23.70 11.53 -10.53
C ALA A 207 22.41 12.34 -10.38
N THR A 208 21.92 12.43 -9.14
CA THR A 208 20.93 13.43 -8.75
C THR A 208 21.64 14.57 -8.03
N ARG A 209 21.35 15.83 -8.37
CA ARG A 209 22.02 17.01 -7.80
C ARG A 209 21.01 18.01 -7.25
N TRP A 210 21.36 18.65 -6.14
CA TRP A 210 20.54 19.66 -5.48
C TRP A 210 21.28 20.99 -5.42
N THR A 211 20.63 22.04 -5.91
CA THR A 211 21.15 23.41 -5.89
C THR A 211 20.37 24.23 -4.88
N TYR A 212 21.08 24.89 -3.96
CA TYR A 212 20.46 25.73 -2.94
C TYR A 212 20.92 27.17 -3.04
N GLU A 213 19.98 28.10 -2.88
CA GLU A 213 20.25 29.54 -2.80
C GLU A 213 19.66 30.10 -1.52
N ASN A 214 20.43 30.91 -0.79
CA ASN A 214 20.00 31.53 0.48
C ASN A 214 19.40 30.53 1.50
N GLY A 215 19.85 29.28 1.48
CA GLY A 215 19.35 28.24 2.38
C GLY A 215 18.18 27.40 1.84
N ARG A 216 17.59 27.76 0.70
CA ARG A 216 16.43 27.08 0.11
C ARG A 216 16.83 26.21 -1.08
N LEU A 217 16.12 25.11 -1.30
CA LEU A 217 16.32 24.25 -2.46
C LEU A 217 15.70 24.92 -3.68
N MET A 218 16.47 25.22 -4.71
CA MET A 218 15.99 25.88 -5.93
C MET A 218 15.80 24.90 -7.08
N PHE A 219 16.71 23.94 -7.23
CA PHE A 219 16.67 22.95 -8.31
C PHE A 219 17.10 21.57 -7.81
N THR A 220 16.46 20.53 -8.35
CA THR A 220 16.92 19.15 -8.31
C THR A 220 17.11 18.67 -9.74
N GLN A 221 18.36 18.44 -10.15
CA GLN A 221 18.68 17.83 -11.43
C GLN A 221 18.67 16.32 -11.26
N TYR A 222 17.70 15.64 -11.86
CA TYR A 222 17.67 14.19 -12.02
C TYR A 222 18.46 13.80 -13.28
N PRO A 223 18.76 12.50 -13.48
CA PRO A 223 19.43 12.05 -14.70
C PRO A 223 18.70 12.40 -16.00
N THR A 224 17.37 12.50 -15.97
CA THR A 224 16.53 12.67 -17.18
C THR A 224 15.71 13.95 -17.22
N PHE A 225 15.57 14.68 -16.10
CA PHE A 225 14.82 15.95 -16.03
C PHE A 225 15.32 16.85 -14.89
N GLU A 226 14.90 18.12 -14.88
CA GLU A 226 15.16 19.05 -13.77
C GLU A 226 13.85 19.45 -13.08
N ARG A 227 13.83 19.47 -11.75
CA ARG A 227 12.73 20.02 -10.95
C ARG A 227 13.16 21.32 -10.30
N SER A 228 12.41 22.39 -10.53
CA SER A 228 12.61 23.72 -9.93
C SER A 228 11.57 24.01 -8.85
N TYR A 229 11.96 24.80 -7.85
CA TYR A 229 11.14 25.17 -6.70
C TYR A 229 11.14 26.69 -6.52
N ASP A 230 9.97 27.30 -6.67
CA ASP A 230 9.78 28.73 -6.45
C ASP A 230 9.13 29.00 -5.09
N TYR A 231 9.57 30.07 -4.44
CA TYR A 231 9.09 30.45 -3.12
C TYR A 231 8.48 31.85 -3.15
N ALA A 232 7.30 31.98 -2.56
CA ALA A 232 6.68 33.25 -2.28
C ALA A 232 7.41 34.02 -1.16
N THR A 233 6.97 35.26 -0.93
CA THR A 233 7.43 36.11 0.17
C THR A 233 7.36 35.35 1.51
N GLY A 234 8.44 35.37 2.29
CA GLY A 234 8.49 34.66 3.58
C GLY A 234 8.93 33.19 3.52
N SER A 235 9.54 32.74 2.42
CA SER A 235 10.13 31.38 2.27
C SER A 235 9.14 30.23 2.11
N ARG A 236 7.91 30.49 1.69
CA ARG A 236 6.89 29.46 1.48
C ARG A 236 6.96 28.94 0.06
N LEU A 237 6.96 27.62 -0.11
CA LEU A 237 6.91 27.01 -1.44
C LEU A 237 5.60 27.42 -2.12
N ASP A 238 5.71 27.92 -3.35
CA ASP A 238 4.61 28.50 -4.13
C ASP A 238 4.41 27.77 -5.45
N ARG A 239 5.49 27.22 -6.03
CA ARG A 239 5.40 26.44 -7.26
C ARG A 239 6.50 25.39 -7.34
N VAL A 240 6.15 24.24 -7.90
CA VAL A 240 7.09 23.20 -8.30
C VAL A 240 6.94 23.03 -9.81
N THR A 241 8.05 23.08 -10.56
CA THR A 241 8.02 22.92 -12.02
C THR A 241 9.05 21.90 -12.47
N ASP A 242 8.60 20.86 -13.17
CA ASP A 242 9.45 19.91 -13.86
C ASP A 242 9.73 20.36 -15.27
N HIS A 243 10.99 20.38 -15.66
CA HIS A 243 11.52 20.72 -16.99
C HIS A 243 12.11 19.46 -17.62
N TYR A 244 11.56 19.03 -18.75
CA TYR A 244 11.92 17.78 -19.42
C TYR A 244 11.68 17.92 -20.93
N ASP A 245 12.57 17.40 -21.77
CA ASP A 245 12.43 17.39 -23.25
C ASP A 245 12.01 18.74 -23.90
N GLY A 246 12.44 19.87 -23.31
CA GLY A 246 12.05 21.21 -23.75
C GLY A 246 10.61 21.63 -23.40
N GLN A 247 9.90 20.81 -22.63
CA GLN A 247 8.59 21.06 -22.03
C GLN A 247 8.71 21.38 -20.54
N GLN A 248 7.60 21.83 -19.95
CA GLN A 248 7.48 22.03 -18.51
C GLN A 248 6.09 21.62 -18.00
N SER A 249 6.03 21.09 -16.79
CA SER A 249 4.81 20.83 -16.02
C SER A 249 4.93 21.48 -14.65
N SER A 250 3.92 22.26 -14.24
CA SER A 250 3.99 23.03 -13.00
C SER A 250 2.78 22.82 -12.09
N THR A 251 3.03 22.63 -10.80
CA THR A 251 2.01 22.68 -9.74
C THR A 251 2.22 23.93 -8.90
N GLN A 252 1.17 24.76 -8.79
CA GLN A 252 1.12 25.95 -7.94
C GLN A 252 0.48 25.61 -6.59
N LEU A 253 0.98 26.21 -5.52
CA LEU A 253 0.58 25.95 -4.14
C LEU A 253 0.35 27.29 -3.42
N GLN A 254 -0.83 27.47 -2.84
CA GLN A 254 -1.08 28.58 -1.92
C GLN A 254 -1.22 28.05 -0.50
N LEU A 255 -0.42 28.59 0.42
CA LEU A 255 -0.45 28.21 1.83
C LEU A 255 -1.12 29.28 2.69
N ASN A 256 -1.93 28.87 3.67
CA ASN A 256 -2.50 29.77 4.67
C ASN A 256 -1.41 30.32 5.64
N PRO A 257 -1.70 31.30 6.51
CA PRO A 257 -0.72 31.84 7.47
C PRO A 257 -0.08 30.82 8.43
N LEU A 258 -0.68 29.64 8.65
CA LEU A 258 -0.09 28.54 9.42
C LEU A 258 0.80 27.62 8.58
N GLY A 259 0.81 27.76 7.26
CA GLY A 259 1.60 26.92 6.35
C GLY A 259 0.83 25.74 5.76
N GLN A 260 -0.47 25.63 6.03
CA GLN A 260 -1.31 24.55 5.50
C GLN A 260 -1.74 24.86 4.05
N LEU A 261 -1.87 23.82 3.23
CA LEU A 261 -2.26 23.93 1.82
C LEU A 261 -3.70 24.44 1.70
N LYS A 262 -3.90 25.62 1.12
CA LYS A 262 -5.22 26.22 0.87
C LYS A 262 -5.71 25.96 -0.55
N GLU A 263 -4.80 26.01 -1.52
CA GLU A 263 -5.10 25.77 -2.92
C GLU A 263 -3.90 25.05 -3.56
N SER A 264 -4.17 24.05 -4.37
CA SER A 264 -3.20 23.49 -5.31
C SER A 264 -3.78 23.52 -6.72
N ALA A 265 -3.06 24.11 -7.67
CA ALA A 265 -3.44 24.15 -9.08
C ALA A 265 -2.38 23.42 -9.90
N ASP A 266 -2.79 22.48 -10.74
CA ASP A 266 -1.86 21.71 -11.58
C ASP A 266 -1.48 22.45 -12.88
N ALA A 267 -0.77 21.74 -13.77
CA ALA A 267 -0.27 22.30 -15.02
C ALA A 267 -1.38 22.68 -16.02
N LYS A 268 -2.62 22.20 -15.82
CA LYS A 268 -3.81 22.59 -16.59
C LYS A 268 -4.64 23.68 -15.90
N GLN A 269 -4.18 24.17 -14.74
CA GLN A 269 -4.89 25.14 -13.89
C GLN A 269 -6.18 24.58 -13.28
N ASN A 270 -6.30 23.26 -13.16
CA ASN A 270 -7.35 22.64 -12.37
C ASN A 270 -6.97 22.75 -10.90
N SER A 271 -7.84 23.39 -10.11
CA SER A 271 -7.57 23.72 -8.70
C SER A 271 -8.35 22.83 -7.74
N GLU A 272 -7.67 22.37 -6.69
CA GLU A 272 -8.28 21.83 -5.47
C GLU A 272 -8.13 22.86 -4.34
N TYR A 273 -9.22 23.13 -3.63
CA TYR A 273 -9.26 24.04 -2.48
C TYR A 273 -9.49 23.28 -1.19
N ARG A 274 -8.81 23.71 -0.12
CA ARG A 274 -8.91 23.11 1.21
C ARG A 274 -9.22 24.18 2.26
N GLU A 275 -10.18 23.88 3.13
CA GLU A 275 -10.55 24.73 4.26
C GLU A 275 -10.32 24.00 5.58
N TYR A 276 -9.89 24.76 6.60
CA TYR A 276 -9.55 24.22 7.92
C TYR A 276 -10.31 24.98 9.00
N ASP A 277 -10.64 24.30 10.10
CA ASP A 277 -11.17 24.95 11.30
C ASP A 277 -10.06 25.61 12.15
N GLY A 278 -10.43 26.25 13.26
CA GLY A 278 -9.50 26.91 14.17
C GLY A 278 -8.53 25.96 14.88
N LEU A 279 -8.84 24.67 14.97
CA LEU A 279 -7.93 23.63 15.45
C LEU A 279 -6.99 23.12 14.35
N GLY A 280 -7.13 23.61 13.12
CA GLY A 280 -6.30 23.24 11.99
C GLY A 280 -6.74 21.94 11.30
N ARG A 281 -7.94 21.42 11.58
CA ARG A 281 -8.47 20.19 10.97
C ARG A 281 -9.11 20.49 9.63
N LEU A 282 -8.90 19.64 8.63
CA LEU A 282 -9.47 19.80 7.27
C LEU A 282 -10.98 19.59 7.31
N THR A 283 -11.78 20.62 7.01
CA THR A 283 -13.26 20.52 7.08
C THR A 283 -13.93 20.45 5.71
N ARG A 284 -13.23 20.89 4.65
CA ARG A 284 -13.78 20.94 3.31
C ARG A 284 -12.70 20.80 2.25
N ILE A 285 -12.99 20.00 1.24
CA ILE A 285 -12.24 19.90 -0.01
C ILE A 285 -13.19 20.30 -1.13
N THR A 286 -12.77 21.22 -2.00
CA THR A 286 -13.50 21.57 -3.23
C THR A 286 -12.64 21.23 -4.42
N ASP A 287 -13.11 20.35 -5.29
CA ASP A 287 -12.40 19.94 -6.50
C ASP A 287 -12.52 20.96 -7.64
N ALA A 288 -11.84 20.69 -8.76
CA ALA A 288 -11.78 21.59 -9.92
C ALA A 288 -13.14 21.80 -10.61
N THR A 289 -14.10 20.89 -10.41
CA THR A 289 -15.46 21.01 -10.95
C THR A 289 -16.43 21.67 -9.96
N GLY A 290 -15.96 22.02 -8.76
CA GLY A 290 -16.77 22.58 -7.69
C GLY A 290 -17.49 21.53 -6.83
N GLY A 291 -17.19 20.24 -7.02
CA GLY A 291 -17.64 19.17 -6.13
C GLY A 291 -17.05 19.36 -4.73
N ILE A 292 -17.85 19.10 -3.70
CA ILE A 292 -17.47 19.41 -2.31
C ILE A 292 -17.51 18.15 -1.46
N ILE A 293 -16.38 17.78 -0.87
CA ILE A 293 -16.31 16.85 0.25
C ILE A 293 -16.30 17.65 1.55
N ARG A 294 -17.15 17.27 2.51
CA ARG A 294 -17.19 17.87 3.86
C ARG A 294 -16.80 16.83 4.91
N LEU A 295 -15.96 17.24 5.85
CA LEU A 295 -15.45 16.44 6.94
C LEU A 295 -15.93 17.07 8.26
N THR A 296 -16.66 16.31 9.06
CA THR A 296 -17.16 16.74 10.37
C THR A 296 -16.47 15.94 11.45
N TYR A 297 -16.00 16.64 12.48
CA TYR A 297 -15.31 16.04 13.61
C TYR A 297 -16.10 16.22 14.89
N ASP A 298 -15.94 15.30 15.82
CA ASP A 298 -16.31 15.54 17.22
C ASP A 298 -15.30 16.49 17.91
N VAL A 299 -15.61 16.84 19.15
CA VAL A 299 -14.77 17.68 20.01
C VAL A 299 -13.44 17.02 20.43
N HIS A 300 -13.30 15.69 20.29
CA HIS A 300 -12.06 14.97 20.57
C HIS A 300 -11.12 14.91 19.37
N GLY A 301 -11.62 15.23 18.17
CA GLY A 301 -10.84 15.22 16.94
C GLY A 301 -11.13 14.02 16.03
N ASN A 302 -12.09 13.16 16.38
CA ASN A 302 -12.44 12.00 15.56
C ASN A 302 -13.35 12.42 14.38
N LEU A 303 -13.13 11.86 13.20
CA LEU A 303 -13.94 12.13 12.01
C LEU A 303 -15.28 11.40 12.08
N VAL A 304 -16.36 12.09 12.46
CA VAL A 304 -17.69 11.47 12.68
C VAL A 304 -18.60 11.47 11.45
N GLN A 305 -18.29 12.27 10.43
CA GLN A 305 -19.07 12.29 9.19
C GLN A 305 -18.24 12.75 7.99
N VAL A 306 -18.36 12.01 6.88
CA VAL A 306 -17.93 12.44 5.54
C VAL A 306 -19.18 12.67 4.71
N THR A 307 -19.29 13.83 4.06
CA THR A 307 -20.34 14.10 3.07
C THR A 307 -19.70 14.30 1.71
N ASP A 308 -20.17 13.56 0.71
CA ASP A 308 -19.63 13.57 -0.63
C ASP A 308 -20.21 14.72 -1.50
N PRO A 309 -19.69 14.93 -2.74
CA PRO A 309 -20.19 15.95 -3.66
C PRO A 309 -21.68 15.85 -4.03
N GLU A 310 -22.29 14.67 -3.90
CA GLU A 310 -23.72 14.43 -4.14
C GLU A 310 -24.56 14.63 -2.86
N ASN A 311 -23.96 15.15 -1.78
CA ASN A 311 -24.54 15.39 -0.45
C ASN A 311 -25.00 14.12 0.29
N ARG A 312 -24.37 12.98 0.00
CA ARG A 312 -24.61 11.73 0.72
C ARG A 312 -23.56 11.59 1.80
N SER A 313 -23.93 10.94 2.91
CA SER A 313 -23.07 10.88 4.08
C SER A 313 -22.75 9.46 4.51
N THR A 314 -21.54 9.30 5.02
CA THR A 314 -21.07 8.17 5.81
C THR A 314 -20.77 8.68 7.22
N TRP A 315 -21.23 7.96 8.24
CA TRP A 315 -21.04 8.32 9.64
C TRP A 315 -20.14 7.33 10.36
N PHE A 316 -19.43 7.81 11.36
CA PHE A 316 -18.51 7.03 12.17
C PHE A 316 -18.78 7.28 13.66
N GLU A 317 -18.68 6.24 14.46
CA GLU A 317 -18.75 6.30 15.91
C GLU A 317 -17.44 5.78 16.51
N TYR A 318 -17.02 6.36 17.64
CA TYR A 318 -15.75 6.04 18.29
C TYR A 318 -15.94 5.76 19.77
N ASN A 319 -15.08 4.91 20.34
CA ASN A 319 -14.97 4.74 21.79
C ASN A 319 -14.08 5.83 22.42
N GLY A 320 -13.91 5.81 23.74
CA GLY A 320 -13.12 6.76 24.49
C GLY A 320 -11.61 6.71 24.23
N ASN A 321 -11.12 5.64 23.59
CA ASN A 321 -9.76 5.52 23.08
C ASN A 321 -9.59 6.05 21.66
N GLY A 322 -10.65 6.55 21.02
CA GLY A 322 -10.62 7.03 19.64
C GLY A 322 -10.61 5.91 18.59
N GLN A 323 -10.98 4.69 18.97
CA GLN A 323 -11.10 3.54 18.06
C GLN A 323 -12.50 3.49 17.45
N MET A 324 -12.60 3.23 16.15
CA MET A 324 -13.89 3.21 15.44
C MET A 324 -14.75 2.02 15.87
N VAL A 325 -15.93 2.27 16.43
CA VAL A 325 -16.88 1.22 16.86
C VAL A 325 -18.05 1.02 15.91
N ALA A 326 -18.31 1.96 15.00
CA ALA A 326 -19.27 1.77 13.93
C ALA A 326 -18.96 2.63 12.69
N GLU A 327 -19.29 2.09 11.52
CA GLU A 327 -19.47 2.83 10.27
C GLU A 327 -20.92 2.65 9.80
N GLU A 328 -21.58 3.74 9.41
CA GLU A 328 -22.97 3.73 8.94
C GLU A 328 -23.13 4.46 7.61
N ARG A 329 -23.92 3.87 6.70
CA ARG A 329 -24.38 4.48 5.45
C ARG A 329 -25.88 4.27 5.28
N ARG A 330 -26.53 5.13 4.49
CA ARG A 330 -27.97 5.05 4.21
C ARG A 330 -28.18 4.87 2.70
N PRO A 331 -28.25 3.63 2.18
CA PRO A 331 -28.37 3.37 0.74
C PRO A 331 -29.68 3.87 0.13
N ARG A 332 -30.76 3.86 0.93
CA ARG A 332 -32.11 4.28 0.56
C ARG A 332 -32.82 4.85 1.78
N ALA A 333 -33.90 5.59 1.54
CA ALA A 333 -34.75 6.09 2.60
C ALA A 333 -35.28 4.94 3.48
N GLY A 334 -34.94 4.96 4.77
CA GLY A 334 -35.35 3.95 5.75
C GLY A 334 -34.44 2.71 5.82
N GLU A 335 -33.45 2.58 4.94
CA GLU A 335 -32.43 1.52 4.99
C GLU A 335 -31.15 2.04 5.67
N VAL A 336 -30.50 1.17 6.44
CA VAL A 336 -29.24 1.46 7.12
C VAL A 336 -28.29 0.29 6.88
N SER A 337 -27.11 0.58 6.33
CA SER A 337 -25.97 -0.34 6.29
C SER A 337 -25.03 0.06 7.41
N ARG A 338 -24.90 -0.78 8.44
CA ARG A 338 -24.13 -0.47 9.64
C ARG A 338 -23.19 -1.62 9.98
N ARG A 339 -21.90 -1.33 9.99
CA ARG A 339 -20.84 -2.24 10.44
C ARG A 339 -20.42 -1.82 11.84
N THR A 340 -20.16 -2.78 12.73
CA THR A 340 -19.73 -2.47 14.11
C THR A 340 -18.50 -3.25 14.52
N TYR A 341 -17.71 -2.64 15.39
CA TYR A 341 -16.45 -3.18 15.88
C TYR A 341 -16.41 -3.15 17.40
N GLN A 342 -15.73 -4.14 17.99
CA GLN A 342 -15.45 -4.21 19.42
C GLN A 342 -13.98 -4.56 19.60
N TYR A 343 -13.34 -3.93 20.58
CA TYR A 343 -11.92 -4.12 20.88
C TYR A 343 -11.76 -4.83 22.23
N ASP A 344 -10.67 -5.58 22.37
CA ASP A 344 -10.27 -6.14 23.66
C ASP A 344 -9.67 -5.06 24.58
N ALA A 345 -9.33 -5.44 25.82
CA ALA A 345 -8.77 -4.53 26.81
C ALA A 345 -7.37 -4.01 26.45
N ASP A 346 -6.65 -4.68 25.54
CA ASP A 346 -5.33 -4.27 25.07
C ASP A 346 -5.40 -3.38 23.81
N GLY A 347 -6.61 -3.23 23.23
CA GLY A 347 -6.89 -2.38 22.09
C GLY A 347 -6.89 -3.10 20.74
N ASN A 348 -6.83 -4.43 20.70
CA ASN A 348 -6.91 -5.22 19.47
C ASN A 348 -8.36 -5.39 19.02
N LEU A 349 -8.62 -5.46 17.70
CA LEU A 349 -9.97 -5.70 17.17
C LEU A 349 -10.43 -7.10 17.56
N HIS A 350 -11.43 -7.24 18.42
CA HIS A 350 -11.93 -8.52 18.92
C HIS A 350 -13.16 -9.05 18.17
N VAL A 351 -14.12 -8.17 17.85
CA VAL A 351 -15.35 -8.57 17.14
C VAL A 351 -15.65 -7.59 16.03
N GLU A 352 -16.02 -8.13 14.87
CA GLU A 352 -16.66 -7.40 13.80
C GLU A 352 -18.04 -7.97 13.52
N ILE A 353 -19.01 -7.08 13.28
CA ILE A 353 -20.33 -7.44 12.77
C ILE A 353 -20.56 -6.68 11.48
N THR A 354 -20.81 -7.41 10.40
CA THR A 354 -21.09 -6.85 9.08
C THR A 354 -22.51 -6.26 9.01
N PRO A 355 -22.81 -5.41 8.02
CA PRO A 355 -24.18 -4.94 7.78
C PRO A 355 -25.24 -6.03 7.55
N ASN A 356 -24.89 -7.20 7.00
CA ASN A 356 -25.79 -8.34 6.87
C ASN A 356 -25.98 -9.11 8.20
N GLY A 357 -25.17 -8.84 9.21
CA GLY A 357 -25.24 -9.45 10.54
C GLY A 357 -24.30 -10.65 10.75
N GLU A 358 -23.45 -10.98 9.76
CA GLU A 358 -22.38 -11.95 9.96
C GLU A 358 -21.42 -11.44 11.05
N LYS A 359 -20.87 -12.35 11.86
CA LYS A 359 -19.99 -12.00 12.99
C LYS A 359 -18.65 -12.68 12.81
N VAL A 360 -17.57 -11.91 12.92
CA VAL A 360 -16.19 -12.41 12.93
C VAL A 360 -15.59 -12.11 14.28
N VAL A 361 -15.00 -13.11 14.93
CA VAL A 361 -14.28 -12.96 16.20
C VAL A 361 -12.80 -13.23 15.96
N TYR A 362 -11.97 -12.33 16.45
CA TYR A 362 -10.52 -12.33 16.34
C TYR A 362 -9.91 -12.62 17.70
N ASP A 363 -8.96 -13.56 17.74
CA ASP A 363 -8.15 -13.84 18.92
C ASP A 363 -6.69 -13.53 18.63
N TYR A 364 -6.00 -12.93 19.60
CA TYR A 364 -4.59 -12.60 19.53
C TYR A 364 -3.77 -13.42 20.53
N ASN A 365 -2.48 -13.57 20.26
CA ASN A 365 -1.52 -14.04 21.26
C ASN A 365 -1.04 -12.90 22.16
N ASP A 366 -0.23 -13.22 23.17
CA ASP A 366 0.33 -12.22 24.10
C ASP A 366 1.22 -11.15 23.42
N ALA A 367 1.69 -11.41 22.19
CA ALA A 367 2.43 -10.43 21.38
C ALA A 367 1.51 -9.56 20.48
N ALA A 368 0.19 -9.60 20.69
CA ALA A 368 -0.82 -8.92 19.88
C ALA A 368 -0.86 -9.38 18.41
N GLU A 369 -0.45 -10.61 18.11
CA GLU A 369 -0.53 -11.18 16.76
C GLU A 369 -1.79 -12.03 16.61
N LEU A 370 -2.49 -11.89 15.47
CA LEU A 370 -3.74 -12.59 15.21
C LEU A 370 -3.50 -14.11 15.12
N LYS A 371 -4.00 -14.88 16.08
CA LYS A 371 -3.85 -16.35 16.12
C LYS A 371 -5.05 -17.10 15.59
N ARG A 372 -6.26 -16.53 15.68
CA ARG A 372 -7.48 -17.14 15.14
C ARG A 372 -8.47 -16.13 14.61
N MET A 373 -9.16 -16.52 13.53
CA MET A 373 -10.42 -15.91 13.11
C MET A 373 -11.54 -16.94 13.18
N MET A 374 -12.66 -16.58 13.79
CA MET A 374 -13.84 -17.42 13.93
C MET A 374 -15.02 -16.76 13.23
N LEU A 375 -15.52 -17.39 12.18
CA LEU A 375 -16.57 -16.85 11.32
C LEU A 375 -17.90 -17.45 11.74
N TYR A 376 -18.90 -16.59 11.92
CA TYR A 376 -20.25 -16.96 12.28
C TYR A 376 -21.24 -16.38 11.26
N PRO A 377 -22.21 -17.17 10.79
CA PRO A 377 -23.19 -16.69 9.81
C PRO A 377 -24.10 -15.59 10.36
N ASP A 378 -24.27 -15.53 11.69
CA ASP A 378 -25.01 -14.47 12.36
C ASP A 378 -24.57 -14.31 13.82
N GLN A 379 -25.04 -13.24 14.47
CA GLN A 379 -24.71 -12.91 15.86
C GLN A 379 -25.24 -13.93 16.89
N SER A 380 -26.38 -14.57 16.63
CA SER A 380 -27.06 -15.51 17.53
C SER A 380 -26.39 -16.88 17.55
N THR A 381 -25.63 -17.21 16.52
CA THR A 381 -24.88 -18.46 16.40
C THR A 381 -23.69 -18.47 17.38
N SER A 382 -23.58 -19.56 18.15
CA SER A 382 -22.54 -19.77 19.17
C SER A 382 -21.39 -20.66 18.71
N THR A 383 -21.55 -21.41 17.63
CA THR A 383 -20.52 -22.27 17.03
C THR A 383 -20.08 -21.69 15.69
N PRO A 384 -18.78 -21.41 15.48
CA PRO A 384 -18.32 -20.85 14.21
C PRO A 384 -18.53 -21.87 13.08
N GLU A 385 -18.84 -21.37 11.88
CA GLU A 385 -18.90 -22.20 10.66
C GLU A 385 -17.50 -22.49 10.12
N GLN A 386 -16.55 -21.59 10.37
CA GLN A 386 -15.16 -21.75 10.00
C GLN A 386 -14.25 -21.17 11.08
N VAL A 387 -13.15 -21.86 11.36
CA VAL A 387 -12.08 -21.38 12.24
C VAL A 387 -10.79 -21.40 11.44
N ILE A 388 -10.16 -20.25 11.34
CA ILE A 388 -8.87 -20.07 10.71
C ILE A 388 -7.84 -19.93 11.82
N ALA A 389 -6.83 -20.79 11.85
CA ALA A 389 -5.71 -20.71 12.76
C ALA A 389 -4.48 -20.15 12.05
N LEU A 390 -3.72 -19.29 12.75
CA LEU A 390 -2.49 -18.66 12.29
C LEU A 390 -1.38 -18.90 13.31
N SER A 391 -0.14 -19.02 12.84
CA SER A 391 1.04 -19.15 13.71
C SER A 391 2.19 -18.31 13.18
N TYR A 392 3.08 -17.86 14.07
CA TYR A 392 4.19 -16.98 13.75
C TYR A 392 5.53 -17.60 14.15
N ASN A 393 6.62 -17.16 13.51
CA ASN A 393 7.98 -17.50 13.91
C ASN A 393 8.48 -16.57 15.05
N ASP A 394 9.74 -16.72 15.44
CA ASP A 394 10.33 -15.96 16.56
C ASP A 394 10.49 -14.46 16.23
N LEU A 395 10.45 -14.07 14.95
CA LEU A 395 10.54 -12.69 14.49
C LEU A 395 9.19 -11.99 14.32
N GLY A 396 8.07 -12.67 14.60
CA GLY A 396 6.76 -12.16 14.17
C GLY A 396 6.68 -12.16 12.66
N GLN A 397 6.66 -13.36 12.08
CA GLN A 397 6.35 -13.52 10.66
C GLN A 397 5.43 -14.72 10.53
N LEU A 398 4.40 -14.59 9.69
CA LEU A 398 3.46 -15.67 9.42
C LEU A 398 4.23 -16.93 9.03
N LYS A 399 4.09 -17.98 9.84
CA LYS A 399 4.72 -19.29 9.67
C LYS A 399 3.74 -20.31 9.08
N SER A 400 2.46 -20.22 9.44
CA SER A 400 1.44 -21.07 8.85
C SER A 400 0.03 -20.51 9.02
N TYR A 401 -0.87 -20.95 8.14
CA TYR A 401 -2.32 -20.86 8.34
C TYR A 401 -2.97 -22.23 8.12
N ASP A 402 -4.11 -22.46 8.76
CA ASP A 402 -4.98 -23.63 8.55
C ASP A 402 -6.44 -23.17 8.69
N ASP A 403 -7.24 -23.36 7.65
CA ASP A 403 -8.66 -22.97 7.61
C ASP A 403 -9.64 -24.15 7.71
N GLY A 404 -9.11 -25.36 7.96
CA GLY A 404 -9.84 -26.63 8.01
C GLY A 404 -10.06 -27.30 6.65
N GLU A 405 -9.89 -26.58 5.54
CA GLU A 405 -9.93 -27.11 4.16
C GLU A 405 -8.55 -27.08 3.49
N THR A 406 -7.83 -25.98 3.67
CA THR A 406 -6.50 -25.72 3.13
C THR A 406 -5.56 -25.23 4.22
N SER A 407 -4.26 -25.44 4.00
CA SER A 407 -3.23 -24.88 4.87
C SER A 407 -2.07 -24.31 4.07
N GLY A 408 -1.38 -23.34 4.67
CA GLY A 408 -0.17 -22.76 4.12
C GLY A 408 0.97 -22.82 5.14
N SER A 409 2.20 -23.01 4.67
CA SER A 409 3.40 -22.91 5.51
C SER A 409 4.49 -22.08 4.85
N TYR A 410 5.21 -21.32 5.68
CA TYR A 410 6.22 -20.36 5.28
C TYR A 410 7.48 -20.59 6.12
N SER A 411 8.63 -20.65 5.46
CA SER A 411 9.93 -20.72 6.13
C SER A 411 10.79 -19.54 5.71
N TYR A 412 11.61 -19.05 6.62
CA TYR A 412 12.46 -17.88 6.42
C TYR A 412 13.92 -18.21 6.71
N ASP A 413 14.84 -17.44 6.16
CA ASP A 413 16.23 -17.48 6.56
C ASP A 413 16.46 -16.70 7.87
N HIS A 414 17.71 -16.67 8.34
CA HIS A 414 18.08 -15.96 9.57
C HIS A 414 17.94 -14.43 9.46
N LEU A 415 17.83 -13.88 8.25
CA LEU A 415 17.57 -12.46 8.01
C LEU A 415 16.07 -12.15 7.89
N GLY A 416 15.21 -13.17 8.01
CA GLY A 416 13.75 -13.04 7.87
C GLY A 416 13.27 -13.00 6.42
N GLN A 417 14.09 -13.39 5.45
CA GLN A 417 13.72 -13.45 4.03
C GLN A 417 13.00 -14.78 3.73
N LEU A 418 11.94 -14.74 2.92
CA LEU A 418 11.10 -15.92 2.64
C LEU A 418 11.87 -16.96 1.82
N LEU A 419 12.10 -18.15 2.36
CA LEU A 419 12.79 -19.25 1.68
C LEU A 419 11.84 -20.20 0.97
N ASN A 420 10.71 -20.54 1.58
CA ASN A 420 9.75 -21.48 1.01
C ASN A 420 8.33 -21.08 1.37
N THR A 421 7.41 -21.34 0.44
CA THR A 421 5.97 -21.31 0.67
C THR A 421 5.37 -22.59 0.16
N THR A 422 4.60 -23.28 1.00
CA THR A 422 3.81 -24.44 0.62
C THR A 422 2.34 -24.16 0.85
N THR A 423 1.49 -24.51 -0.11
CA THR A 423 0.03 -24.56 0.05
C THR A 423 -0.41 -26.01 -0.11
N ASP A 424 -1.08 -26.53 0.91
CA ASP A 424 -1.78 -27.81 0.89
C ASP A 424 -3.27 -27.56 0.64
N TYR A 425 -3.76 -28.11 -0.47
CA TYR A 425 -5.15 -27.96 -0.90
C TYR A 425 -6.07 -29.07 -0.35
N GLY A 426 -5.49 -30.06 0.34
CA GLY A 426 -6.14 -31.32 0.73
C GLY A 426 -5.76 -32.51 -0.15
N PRO A 427 -6.06 -32.53 -1.47
CA PRO A 427 -5.73 -33.67 -2.33
C PRO A 427 -4.27 -33.67 -2.82
N PHE A 428 -3.59 -32.53 -2.77
CA PHE A 428 -2.18 -32.38 -3.10
C PHE A 428 -1.64 -31.08 -2.50
N ALA A 429 -0.30 -30.95 -2.45
CA ALA A 429 0.39 -29.74 -2.03
C ALA A 429 1.35 -29.25 -3.13
N LYS A 430 1.62 -27.95 -3.15
CA LYS A 430 2.56 -27.29 -4.05
C LYS A 430 3.49 -26.40 -3.24
N THR A 431 4.75 -26.31 -3.66
CA THR A 431 5.80 -25.59 -2.93
C THR A 431 6.64 -24.76 -3.88
N ILE A 432 6.90 -23.52 -3.52
CA ILE A 432 7.92 -22.67 -4.16
C ILE A 432 9.08 -22.41 -3.22
N SER A 433 10.24 -22.07 -3.78
CA SER A 433 11.40 -21.67 -2.97
C SER A 433 12.19 -20.54 -3.60
N TYR A 434 12.88 -19.78 -2.75
CA TYR A 434 13.73 -18.66 -3.13
C TYR A 434 15.14 -18.81 -2.57
N THR A 435 16.09 -18.19 -3.27
CA THR A 435 17.39 -17.84 -2.71
C THR A 435 17.65 -16.36 -2.97
N TYR A 436 18.52 -15.76 -2.17
CA TYR A 436 18.83 -14.34 -2.22
C TYR A 436 20.32 -14.11 -2.43
N ASP A 437 20.66 -13.01 -3.10
CA ASP A 437 22.03 -12.53 -3.18
C ASP A 437 22.46 -11.81 -1.88
N ALA A 438 23.68 -11.28 -1.87
CA ALA A 438 24.25 -10.67 -0.67
C ALA A 438 23.52 -9.39 -0.18
N VAL A 439 22.68 -8.78 -1.04
CA VAL A 439 21.92 -7.57 -0.72
C VAL A 439 20.41 -7.79 -0.69
N GLY A 440 19.97 -9.04 -0.79
CA GLY A 440 18.57 -9.44 -0.66
C GLY A 440 17.76 -9.45 -1.95
N ASN A 441 18.41 -9.35 -3.13
CA ASN A 441 17.70 -9.57 -4.39
C ASN A 441 17.42 -11.07 -4.59
N ILE A 442 16.29 -11.44 -5.20
CA ILE A 442 15.96 -12.85 -5.49
C ILE A 442 16.98 -13.39 -6.49
N ALA A 443 17.93 -14.23 -6.07
CA ALA A 443 18.91 -14.85 -6.95
C ALA A 443 18.32 -16.04 -7.73
N THR A 444 17.47 -16.84 -7.07
CA THR A 444 16.72 -17.91 -7.73
C THR A 444 15.31 -18.01 -7.23
N TYR A 445 14.40 -18.40 -8.11
CA TYR A 445 13.04 -18.83 -7.76
C TYR A 445 12.79 -20.21 -8.35
N THR A 446 12.43 -21.17 -7.51
CA THR A 446 12.01 -22.52 -7.95
C THR A 446 10.50 -22.60 -7.89
N ASN A 447 9.89 -22.87 -9.05
CA ASN A 447 8.45 -22.97 -9.20
C ASN A 447 7.88 -24.26 -8.58
N PRO A 448 6.54 -24.43 -8.55
CA PRO A 448 5.93 -25.62 -7.96
C PRO A 448 6.21 -26.95 -8.67
N GLU A 449 6.76 -26.90 -9.88
CA GLU A 449 7.17 -28.09 -10.66
C GLU A 449 8.67 -28.41 -10.49
N GLY A 450 9.38 -27.72 -9.60
CA GLY A 450 10.81 -27.93 -9.35
C GLY A 450 11.73 -27.32 -10.41
N VAL A 451 11.23 -26.43 -11.26
CA VAL A 451 12.03 -25.70 -12.25
C VAL A 451 12.59 -24.43 -11.61
N THR A 452 13.91 -24.30 -11.59
CA THR A 452 14.60 -23.15 -11.00
C THR A 452 14.96 -22.11 -12.06
N TYR A 453 14.43 -20.90 -11.88
CA TYR A 453 14.81 -19.69 -12.62
C TYR A 453 15.92 -18.96 -11.89
N ARG A 454 16.87 -18.41 -12.64
CA ARG A 454 17.98 -17.61 -12.09
C ARG A 454 17.85 -16.18 -12.56
N TYR A 455 18.06 -15.25 -11.64
CA TYR A 455 18.06 -13.82 -11.91
C TYR A 455 19.48 -13.32 -11.76
N THR A 456 19.95 -12.55 -12.72
CA THR A 456 21.14 -11.72 -12.55
C THR A 456 20.72 -10.29 -12.33
N TYR A 457 21.48 -9.66 -11.46
CA TYR A 457 21.40 -8.24 -11.20
C TYR A 457 22.79 -7.72 -11.31
N ASP A 458 22.82 -6.45 -11.09
CA ASP A 458 23.85 -5.57 -11.45
C ASP A 458 24.04 -4.67 -10.19
N LEU A 459 25.10 -3.87 -10.08
CA LEU A 459 25.48 -3.08 -8.92
C LEU A 459 24.39 -2.14 -8.36
N ASN A 460 23.40 -1.71 -9.13
CA ASN A 460 22.28 -0.91 -8.63
C ASN A 460 21.01 -1.74 -8.36
N SER A 461 21.14 -3.08 -8.38
CA SER A 461 20.11 -4.06 -8.00
C SER A 461 18.92 -4.13 -8.95
N GLN A 462 19.14 -3.91 -10.22
CA GLN A 462 18.15 -4.11 -11.25
C GLN A 462 18.47 -5.30 -12.11
N VAL A 463 17.44 -5.81 -12.79
CA VAL A 463 17.56 -7.12 -13.43
C VAL A 463 18.26 -6.97 -14.75
N ASP A 464 19.38 -7.67 -14.89
CA ASP A 464 20.12 -7.81 -16.14
C ASP A 464 19.58 -9.01 -16.95
N SER A 465 19.31 -10.16 -16.29
CA SER A 465 18.75 -11.31 -17.00
C SER A 465 17.89 -12.25 -16.14
N VAL A 466 17.03 -13.01 -16.82
CA VAL A 466 16.28 -14.14 -16.26
C VAL A 466 16.54 -15.39 -17.09
N ASP A 467 17.17 -16.39 -16.50
CA ASP A 467 17.41 -17.71 -17.10
C ASP A 467 16.19 -18.62 -16.93
N ILE A 468 15.58 -19.00 -18.06
CA ILE A 468 14.43 -19.88 -18.13
C ILE A 468 14.88 -21.25 -18.68
N PRO A 469 15.00 -22.29 -17.84
CA PRO A 469 15.48 -23.61 -18.27
C PRO A 469 14.71 -24.15 -19.48
N GLY A 470 15.46 -24.56 -20.51
CA GLY A 470 14.91 -25.06 -21.78
C GLY A 470 14.47 -23.97 -22.78
N ALA A 471 14.16 -22.76 -22.32
CA ALA A 471 13.77 -21.64 -23.19
C ALA A 471 14.97 -20.74 -23.55
N GLY A 472 15.78 -20.34 -22.57
CA GLY A 472 16.92 -19.42 -22.71
C GLY A 472 16.80 -18.19 -21.81
N LEU A 473 17.67 -17.20 -22.03
CA LEU A 473 17.69 -15.95 -21.25
C LEU A 473 16.71 -14.91 -21.80
N VAL A 474 15.97 -14.25 -20.90
CA VAL A 474 15.47 -12.91 -21.16
C VAL A 474 16.51 -11.91 -20.66
N ASN A 475 17.07 -11.08 -21.55
CA ASN A 475 18.04 -10.05 -21.14
C ASN A 475 17.38 -8.68 -21.15
N PHE A 476 17.69 -7.88 -20.16
CA PHE A 476 17.29 -6.49 -20.04
C PHE A 476 18.53 -5.61 -20.29
N SER A 477 18.28 -4.54 -21.03
CA SER A 477 19.15 -3.81 -21.95
C SER A 477 19.12 -2.29 -21.85
N ASP A 478 20.26 -1.61 -21.96
CA ASP A 478 20.36 -0.24 -22.45
C ASP A 478 19.55 0.76 -21.62
N TYR A 479 19.70 0.68 -20.32
CA TYR A 479 18.78 1.33 -19.43
C TYR A 479 18.95 2.85 -19.35
N GLN A 480 17.82 3.56 -19.33
CA GLN A 480 17.75 5.02 -19.26
C GLN A 480 17.46 5.42 -17.83
N TRP A 481 18.49 5.80 -17.05
CA TRP A 481 18.43 5.98 -15.59
C TRP A 481 17.85 4.76 -14.92
N ASN A 482 16.54 4.79 -14.86
CA ASN A 482 15.69 3.87 -14.24
C ASN A 482 14.62 3.45 -15.30
N GLN A 483 14.92 2.97 -16.52
CA GLN A 483 14.05 1.99 -17.22
C GLN A 483 14.75 1.20 -18.35
N PRO A 484 14.44 -0.11 -18.59
CA PRO A 484 15.08 -0.85 -19.69
C PRO A 484 14.55 -0.33 -21.00
N THR A 485 15.45 0.08 -21.90
CA THR A 485 15.04 0.47 -23.26
C THR A 485 15.07 -0.71 -24.21
N ARG A 486 15.66 -1.84 -23.82
CA ARG A 486 15.72 -3.05 -24.62
C ARG A 486 15.48 -4.31 -23.77
N ILE A 487 14.62 -5.21 -24.22
CA ILE A 487 14.42 -6.53 -23.62
C ILE A 487 14.53 -7.58 -24.73
N GLN A 488 15.56 -8.41 -24.68
CA GLN A 488 15.77 -9.50 -25.63
C GLN A 488 15.10 -10.77 -25.12
N LEU A 489 14.14 -11.29 -25.88
CA LEU A 489 13.46 -12.53 -25.56
C LEU A 489 14.22 -13.73 -26.16
N PRO A 490 14.10 -14.93 -25.54
CA PRO A 490 14.58 -16.17 -26.13
C PRO A 490 14.06 -16.38 -27.56
N GLY A 491 14.97 -16.75 -28.46
CA GLY A 491 14.66 -16.99 -29.88
C GLY A 491 14.80 -15.77 -30.79
N GLY A 492 15.11 -14.59 -30.24
CA GLY A 492 15.57 -13.45 -31.04
C GLY A 492 14.60 -12.27 -31.12
N SER A 493 13.35 -12.42 -30.68
CA SER A 493 12.39 -11.31 -30.58
C SER A 493 12.86 -10.26 -29.58
N VAL A 494 12.56 -8.99 -29.82
CA VAL A 494 13.05 -7.86 -29.01
C VAL A 494 11.90 -6.94 -28.65
N ILE A 495 11.83 -6.50 -27.40
CA ILE A 495 10.97 -5.39 -26.97
C ILE A 495 11.87 -4.15 -26.84
N GLN A 496 11.55 -3.08 -27.55
CA GLN A 496 12.25 -1.79 -27.48
C GLN A 496 11.32 -0.74 -26.89
N ARG A 497 11.83 0.06 -25.95
CA ARG A 497 11.09 1.10 -25.27
C ARG A 497 11.84 2.42 -25.34
N GLN A 498 11.09 3.51 -25.38
CA GLN A 498 11.62 4.85 -25.17
C GLN A 498 10.83 5.53 -24.07
N TYR A 499 11.51 6.38 -23.30
CA TYR A 499 10.90 7.12 -22.21
C TYR A 499 11.17 8.61 -22.38
N ASP A 500 10.18 9.42 -22.05
CA ASP A 500 10.38 10.86 -21.93
C ASP A 500 11.25 11.22 -20.71
N GLY A 501 11.59 12.49 -20.56
CA GLY A 501 12.44 12.95 -19.46
C GLY A 501 11.83 12.71 -18.07
N LEU A 502 10.50 12.59 -17.95
CA LEU A 502 9.79 12.21 -16.73
C LEU A 502 9.71 10.68 -16.54
N GLN A 503 10.36 9.92 -17.40
CA GLN A 503 10.39 8.46 -17.44
C GLN A 503 9.04 7.80 -17.78
N ARG A 504 8.11 8.54 -18.42
CA ARG A 504 6.87 7.95 -18.95
C ARG A 504 7.17 7.26 -20.28
N MET A 505 6.56 6.10 -20.50
CA MET A 505 6.78 5.30 -21.73
C MET A 505 6.28 6.05 -22.97
N ALA A 506 7.19 6.59 -23.77
CA ALA A 506 6.87 7.34 -24.99
C ALA A 506 6.67 6.42 -26.20
N GLU A 507 7.40 5.30 -26.26
CA GLU A 507 7.28 4.31 -27.35
C GLU A 507 7.49 2.89 -26.81
N ASN A 508 6.78 1.92 -27.39
CA ASN A 508 6.90 0.50 -27.07
C ASN A 508 6.74 -0.36 -28.33
N THR A 509 7.80 -1.08 -28.71
CA THR A 509 7.90 -1.82 -29.96
C THR A 509 8.26 -3.27 -29.70
N LEU A 510 7.50 -4.20 -30.28
CA LEU A 510 7.86 -5.62 -30.34
C LEU A 510 8.37 -5.95 -31.74
N LEU A 511 9.58 -6.50 -31.83
CA LEU A 511 10.22 -6.99 -33.04
C LEU A 511 10.30 -8.52 -33.05
N ASP A 512 10.10 -9.12 -34.21
CA ASP A 512 10.35 -10.55 -34.42
C ASP A 512 11.87 -10.87 -34.53
N PRO A 513 12.28 -12.15 -34.64
CA PRO A 513 13.70 -12.50 -34.81
C PRO A 513 14.35 -11.95 -36.09
N ALA A 514 13.55 -11.64 -37.12
CA ALA A 514 14.00 -10.98 -38.35
C ALA A 514 14.02 -9.44 -38.25
N GLN A 515 13.81 -8.91 -37.04
CA GLN A 515 13.75 -7.49 -36.71
C GLN A 515 12.63 -6.73 -37.44
N GLN A 516 11.56 -7.44 -37.81
CA GLN A 516 10.32 -6.83 -38.32
C GLN A 516 9.39 -6.47 -37.16
N SER A 517 8.76 -5.30 -37.23
CA SER A 517 7.83 -4.86 -36.20
C SER A 517 6.55 -5.71 -36.23
N LEU A 518 6.24 -6.31 -35.08
CA LEU A 518 4.99 -7.02 -34.81
C LEU A 518 3.97 -6.09 -34.14
N MET A 519 4.44 -5.13 -33.35
CA MET A 519 3.67 -4.11 -32.63
C MET A 519 4.54 -2.87 -32.46
N ASN A 520 3.95 -1.68 -32.60
CA ASN A 520 4.59 -0.42 -32.29
C ASN A 520 3.50 0.51 -31.74
N VAL A 521 3.73 1.08 -30.56
CA VAL A 521 2.81 2.04 -29.93
C VAL A 521 3.60 3.24 -29.50
N VAL A 522 3.16 4.43 -29.91
CA VAL A 522 3.69 5.73 -29.51
C VAL A 522 2.64 6.44 -28.67
N TYR A 523 3.01 6.92 -27.48
CA TYR A 523 2.12 7.54 -26.51
C TYR A 523 2.25 9.07 -26.50
N GLY A 524 1.11 9.76 -26.48
CA GLY A 524 1.04 11.23 -26.33
C GLY A 524 0.49 11.62 -24.97
N TYR A 525 1.24 12.42 -24.21
CA TYR A 525 0.86 12.87 -22.88
C TYR A 525 0.44 14.33 -22.85
N ASP A 526 -0.50 14.69 -21.97
CA ASP A 526 -0.71 16.08 -21.57
C ASP A 526 0.29 16.53 -20.47
N SER A 527 0.19 17.80 -20.09
CA SER A 527 1.06 18.41 -19.08
C SER A 527 0.89 17.85 -17.67
N VAL A 528 -0.15 17.07 -17.38
CA VAL A 528 -0.38 16.43 -16.07
C VAL A 528 -0.19 14.91 -16.11
N GLY A 529 0.17 14.36 -17.28
CA GLY A 529 0.51 12.95 -17.46
C GLY A 529 -0.60 12.05 -17.97
N ASN A 530 -1.80 12.57 -18.25
CA ASN A 530 -2.80 11.73 -18.91
C ASN A 530 -2.36 11.43 -20.35
N ILE A 531 -2.60 10.20 -20.80
CA ILE A 531 -2.40 9.82 -22.20
C ILE A 531 -3.57 10.39 -22.99
N THR A 532 -3.31 11.36 -23.87
CA THR A 532 -4.34 12.00 -24.71
C THR A 532 -4.53 11.29 -26.05
N GLY A 533 -3.61 10.40 -26.40
CA GLY A 533 -3.72 9.56 -27.59
C GLY A 533 -2.56 8.58 -27.69
N GLN A 534 -2.73 7.61 -28.58
CA GLN A 534 -1.65 6.70 -28.96
C GLN A 534 -1.74 6.40 -30.46
N SER A 535 -0.60 6.24 -31.12
CA SER A 535 -0.52 5.76 -32.50
C SER A 535 -0.04 4.33 -32.50
N SER A 536 -0.73 3.43 -33.20
CA SER A 536 -0.30 2.03 -33.33
C SER A 536 -0.50 1.48 -34.73
N GLU A 537 -0.19 0.19 -34.95
CA GLU A 537 -0.43 -0.49 -36.23
C GLU A 537 -1.91 -0.52 -36.65
N HIS A 538 -2.81 -0.22 -35.72
CA HIS A 538 -4.25 -0.14 -35.96
C HIS A 538 -4.69 1.25 -36.46
N GLY A 539 -3.87 2.29 -36.26
CA GLY A 539 -4.21 3.70 -36.46
C GLY A 539 -4.11 4.49 -35.16
N ASP A 540 -4.64 5.72 -35.18
CA ASP A 540 -4.57 6.64 -34.05
C ASP A 540 -5.78 6.49 -33.12
N TYR A 541 -5.51 6.62 -31.83
CA TYR A 541 -6.48 6.66 -30.74
C TYR A 541 -6.45 8.06 -30.13
N SER A 542 -7.59 8.57 -29.69
CA SER A 542 -7.67 9.82 -28.91
C SER A 542 -8.50 9.63 -27.65
N TYR A 543 -8.04 10.26 -26.56
CA TYR A 543 -8.66 10.19 -25.24
C TYR A 543 -9.00 11.59 -24.75
N GLY A 544 -10.24 11.77 -24.31
CA GLY A 544 -10.75 12.99 -23.70
C GLY A 544 -10.87 12.85 -22.19
N TYR A 545 -10.67 13.95 -21.46
CA TYR A 545 -10.80 14.00 -20.01
C TYR A 545 -11.58 15.23 -19.58
N ASP A 546 -12.26 15.15 -18.43
CA ASP A 546 -12.77 16.34 -17.73
C ASP A 546 -11.73 16.94 -16.77
N ASP A 547 -12.12 17.98 -16.04
CA ASP A 547 -11.22 18.71 -15.14
C ASP A 547 -10.84 17.92 -13.87
N LEU A 548 -11.49 16.78 -13.61
CA LEU A 548 -11.09 15.81 -12.58
C LEU A 548 -10.24 14.66 -13.15
N TYR A 549 -9.90 14.74 -14.44
CA TYR A 549 -9.17 13.71 -15.18
C TYR A 549 -9.89 12.38 -15.29
N ARG A 550 -11.22 12.40 -15.25
CA ARG A 550 -12.05 11.25 -15.59
C ARG A 550 -12.15 11.14 -17.10
N LEU A 551 -12.05 9.94 -17.63
CA LEU A 551 -12.07 9.69 -19.07
C LEU A 551 -13.45 10.01 -19.66
N THR A 552 -13.59 11.05 -20.48
CA THR A 552 -14.87 11.43 -21.10
C THR A 552 -15.07 10.86 -22.49
N GLY A 553 -14.00 10.43 -23.16
CA GLY A 553 -14.09 9.78 -24.47
C GLY A 553 -12.85 8.98 -24.83
N ALA A 554 -13.05 7.94 -25.64
CA ALA A 554 -12.00 7.14 -26.25
C ALA A 554 -12.40 6.82 -27.69
N ASP A 555 -11.69 7.40 -28.65
CA ASP A 555 -11.87 7.11 -30.07
C ASP A 555 -10.91 6.02 -30.51
N TYR A 556 -11.42 5.06 -31.27
CA TYR A 556 -10.65 3.91 -31.73
C TYR A 556 -10.56 3.90 -33.25
N PRO A 557 -9.42 3.46 -33.82
CA PRO A 557 -9.30 3.38 -35.26
C PRO A 557 -10.07 2.20 -35.88
N GLN A 558 -10.29 1.13 -35.11
CA GLN A 558 -10.91 -0.12 -35.58
C GLN A 558 -12.00 -0.68 -34.65
N ALA A 559 -12.49 0.11 -33.70
CA ALA A 559 -13.59 -0.26 -32.81
C ALA A 559 -14.60 0.88 -32.69
N GLN A 560 -15.74 0.63 -32.04
CA GLN A 560 -16.72 1.68 -31.77
C GLN A 560 -16.18 2.62 -30.70
N ASN A 561 -16.19 3.92 -30.97
CA ASN A 561 -15.81 4.96 -30.01
C ASN A 561 -16.66 4.87 -28.74
N GLU A 562 -16.05 5.28 -27.63
CA GLU A 562 -16.67 5.33 -26.33
C GLU A 562 -16.78 6.78 -25.84
N THR A 563 -17.92 7.16 -25.28
CA THR A 563 -18.13 8.44 -24.60
C THR A 563 -18.78 8.21 -23.25
N PHE A 564 -18.36 8.98 -22.27
CA PHE A 564 -18.75 8.82 -20.87
C PHE A 564 -19.14 10.16 -20.26
N THR A 565 -20.16 10.14 -19.42
CA THR A 565 -20.46 11.23 -18.49
C THR A 565 -20.53 10.68 -17.07
N TYR A 566 -20.35 11.56 -16.08
CA TYR A 566 -20.26 11.17 -14.68
C TYR A 566 -21.12 12.05 -13.78
N ASP A 567 -21.58 11.52 -12.65
CA ASP A 567 -22.06 12.33 -11.52
C ASP A 567 -20.88 12.93 -10.73
N GLY A 568 -21.15 13.68 -9.66
CA GLY A 568 -20.14 14.35 -8.83
C GLY A 568 -19.23 13.42 -8.04
N VAL A 569 -19.53 12.12 -7.95
CA VAL A 569 -18.65 11.12 -7.31
C VAL A 569 -18.04 10.13 -8.31
N GLY A 570 -18.18 10.39 -9.60
CA GLY A 570 -17.59 9.57 -10.64
C GLY A 570 -18.34 8.28 -10.94
N ASN A 571 -19.61 8.12 -10.54
CA ASN A 571 -20.44 7.09 -11.16
C ASN A 571 -20.71 7.47 -12.61
N ARG A 572 -20.70 6.49 -13.51
CA ARG A 572 -20.98 6.72 -14.93
C ARG A 572 -22.46 7.03 -15.11
N ALA A 573 -22.81 8.26 -15.49
CA ALA A 573 -24.18 8.67 -15.73
C ALA A 573 -24.71 8.20 -17.11
N SER A 574 -23.85 8.16 -18.13
CA SER A 574 -24.19 7.64 -19.47
C SER A 574 -22.98 7.00 -20.18
N TYR A 575 -23.26 6.15 -21.17
CA TYR A 575 -22.28 5.51 -22.05
C TYR A 575 -22.76 5.59 -23.51
N ASN A 576 -21.98 6.17 -24.42
CA ASN A 576 -22.31 6.27 -25.84
C ASN A 576 -23.65 6.94 -26.17
N GLY A 577 -24.08 7.88 -25.33
CA GLY A 577 -25.38 8.55 -25.46
C GLY A 577 -26.58 7.62 -25.25
N GLY A 578 -26.36 6.41 -24.71
CA GLY A 578 -27.41 5.48 -24.29
C GLY A 578 -28.14 5.92 -23.02
N ASP A 579 -29.06 5.08 -22.53
CA ASP A 579 -29.92 5.39 -21.37
C ASP A 579 -29.12 5.79 -20.12
N SER A 580 -29.75 6.61 -19.27
CA SER A 580 -29.18 7.04 -17.99
C SER A 580 -29.01 5.85 -17.04
N TRP A 581 -27.81 5.67 -16.52
CA TRP A 581 -27.52 4.70 -15.46
C TRP A 581 -28.07 5.24 -14.13
N GLN A 582 -28.70 4.38 -13.33
CA GLN A 582 -29.40 4.76 -12.11
C GLN A 582 -28.65 4.25 -10.88
N TYR A 583 -28.42 5.10 -9.91
CA TYR A 583 -27.69 4.76 -8.68
C TYR A 583 -28.53 5.08 -7.44
N ASN A 584 -28.26 4.37 -6.34
CA ASN A 584 -28.79 4.75 -5.03
C ASN A 584 -27.79 5.58 -4.21
N ASP A 585 -28.14 5.92 -2.97
CA ASP A 585 -27.34 6.79 -2.11
C ASP A 585 -26.04 6.11 -1.61
N ALA A 586 -25.87 4.81 -1.86
CA ALA A 586 -24.64 4.08 -1.55
C ALA A 586 -23.76 3.85 -2.79
N ASN A 587 -23.97 4.56 -3.91
CA ASN A 587 -23.25 4.36 -5.17
C ASN A 587 -23.52 3.02 -5.88
N GLN A 588 -24.52 2.26 -5.46
CA GLN A 588 -24.86 0.98 -6.10
C GLN A 588 -25.60 1.24 -7.42
N LEU A 589 -25.15 0.61 -8.51
CA LEU A 589 -25.82 0.74 -9.81
C LEU A 589 -27.08 -0.10 -9.75
N THR A 590 -28.26 0.49 -9.80
CA THR A 590 -29.54 -0.23 -9.65
C THR A 590 -30.19 -0.57 -10.98
N ALA A 591 -29.94 0.21 -12.04
CA ALA A 591 -30.43 -0.08 -13.38
C ALA A 591 -29.60 0.61 -14.47
N LYS A 592 -29.53 -0.01 -15.65
CA LYS A 592 -29.12 0.62 -16.91
C LYS A 592 -29.85 -0.05 -18.08
N SER A 593 -30.43 0.71 -19.00
CA SER A 593 -31.21 0.17 -20.13
C SER A 593 -32.23 -0.90 -19.70
N ASP A 594 -32.11 -2.15 -20.19
CA ASP A 594 -32.96 -3.29 -19.87
C ASP A 594 -32.42 -4.18 -18.73
N THR A 595 -31.37 -3.72 -18.05
CA THR A 595 -30.70 -4.45 -16.97
C THR A 595 -30.96 -3.83 -15.60
N THR A 596 -31.33 -4.63 -14.61
CA THR A 596 -31.46 -4.22 -13.21
C THR A 596 -30.53 -4.99 -12.30
N TYR A 597 -30.14 -4.38 -11.18
CA TYR A 597 -29.20 -4.96 -10.22
C TYR A 597 -29.69 -4.83 -8.79
N GLN A 598 -29.34 -5.80 -7.96
CA GLN A 598 -29.63 -5.79 -6.52
C GLN A 598 -28.36 -6.06 -5.72
N TYR A 599 -28.34 -5.59 -4.47
CA TYR A 599 -27.19 -5.66 -3.57
C TYR A 599 -27.63 -6.13 -2.19
N ASN A 600 -26.72 -6.76 -1.44
CA ASN A 600 -26.90 -7.03 -0.01
C ASN A 600 -26.53 -5.80 0.85
N ALA A 601 -26.72 -5.88 2.16
CA ALA A 601 -26.43 -4.77 3.07
C ALA A 601 -24.91 -4.48 3.19
N ASN A 602 -24.04 -5.47 2.95
CA ASN A 602 -22.58 -5.29 2.87
C ASN A 602 -22.15 -4.51 1.62
N GLY A 603 -23.05 -4.32 0.65
CA GLY A 603 -22.80 -3.57 -0.57
C GLY A 603 -22.34 -4.41 -1.75
N HIS A 604 -22.58 -5.72 -1.74
CA HIS A 604 -22.16 -6.64 -2.81
C HIS A 604 -23.32 -6.96 -3.73
N MET A 605 -23.08 -6.93 -5.05
CA MET A 605 -24.10 -7.21 -6.06
C MET A 605 -24.59 -8.66 -5.91
N THR A 606 -25.86 -8.87 -5.60
CA THR A 606 -26.46 -10.21 -5.42
C THR A 606 -27.27 -10.67 -6.62
N GLN A 607 -27.75 -9.74 -7.45
CA GLN A 607 -28.53 -10.07 -8.65
C GLN A 607 -28.18 -9.14 -9.80
N LYS A 608 -28.13 -9.71 -11.01
CA LYS A 608 -28.11 -9.00 -12.29
C LYS A 608 -29.22 -9.61 -13.16
N THR A 609 -30.21 -8.81 -13.52
CA THR A 609 -31.35 -9.26 -14.34
C THR A 609 -31.31 -8.54 -15.68
N VAL A 610 -31.25 -9.28 -16.79
CA VAL A 610 -31.29 -8.76 -18.16
C VAL A 610 -32.54 -9.34 -18.83
N GLY A 611 -33.54 -8.50 -19.09
CA GLY A 611 -34.86 -9.00 -19.51
C GLY A 611 -35.47 -9.93 -18.46
N ASP A 612 -35.74 -11.18 -18.82
CA ASP A 612 -36.30 -12.20 -17.92
C ASP A 612 -35.22 -13.10 -17.26
N GLU A 613 -33.95 -12.97 -17.66
CA GLU A 613 -32.85 -13.80 -17.15
C GLU A 613 -32.18 -13.12 -15.95
N THR A 614 -32.02 -13.84 -14.84
CA THR A 614 -31.36 -13.36 -13.63
C THR A 614 -30.16 -14.22 -13.28
N THR A 615 -29.01 -13.59 -13.07
CA THR A 615 -27.82 -14.20 -12.47
C THR A 615 -27.76 -13.83 -10.99
N TYR A 616 -27.54 -14.82 -10.13
CA TYR A 616 -27.43 -14.66 -8.68
C TYR A 616 -25.98 -14.83 -8.22
N TYR A 617 -25.55 -13.99 -7.29
CA TYR A 617 -24.18 -13.94 -6.76
C TYR A 617 -24.21 -14.10 -5.24
N PHE A 618 -23.36 -14.98 -4.70
CA PHE A 618 -23.32 -15.31 -3.28
C PHE A 618 -21.92 -15.10 -2.72
N TYR A 619 -21.86 -14.51 -1.53
CA TYR A 619 -20.63 -14.13 -0.84
C TYR A 619 -20.48 -14.90 0.47
N ASP A 620 -19.24 -15.13 0.91
CA ASP A 620 -18.94 -15.74 2.21
C ASP A 620 -18.86 -14.69 3.33
N GLY A 621 -18.62 -15.15 4.57
CA GLY A 621 -18.45 -14.29 5.75
C GLY A 621 -17.19 -13.41 5.73
N GLN A 622 -16.29 -13.60 4.77
CA GLN A 622 -15.17 -12.70 4.49
C GLN A 622 -15.45 -11.80 3.27
N GLU A 623 -16.71 -11.75 2.82
CA GLU A 623 -17.19 -10.88 1.76
C GLU A 623 -16.62 -11.17 0.35
N ARG A 624 -16.22 -12.42 0.09
CA ARG A 624 -15.67 -12.87 -1.20
C ARG A 624 -16.74 -13.58 -2.03
N LEU A 625 -16.73 -13.38 -3.35
CA LEU A 625 -17.67 -14.06 -4.25
C LEU A 625 -17.34 -15.55 -4.31
N VAL A 626 -18.21 -16.41 -3.75
CA VAL A 626 -17.96 -17.86 -3.64
C VAL A 626 -18.86 -18.71 -4.52
N ARG A 627 -19.96 -18.17 -5.04
CA ARG A 627 -20.88 -18.90 -5.92
C ARG A 627 -21.67 -17.99 -6.84
N VAL A 628 -21.91 -18.45 -8.07
CA VAL A 628 -22.78 -17.80 -9.06
C VAL A 628 -23.78 -18.83 -9.60
N GLU A 629 -25.06 -18.44 -9.73
CA GLU A 629 -26.16 -19.27 -10.22
C GLU A 629 -26.96 -18.56 -11.32
N ASN A 630 -27.61 -19.32 -12.20
CA ASN A 630 -28.52 -18.80 -13.22
C ASN A 630 -29.99 -18.71 -12.70
N SER A 631 -30.92 -18.30 -13.58
CA SER A 631 -32.35 -18.14 -13.30
C SER A 631 -33.03 -19.42 -12.80
N GLU A 632 -32.51 -20.59 -13.16
CA GLU A 632 -33.05 -21.91 -12.83
C GLU A 632 -32.47 -22.47 -11.51
N GLY A 633 -31.55 -21.74 -10.86
CA GLY A 633 -30.80 -22.22 -9.69
C GLY A 633 -29.66 -23.17 -10.03
N ASN A 634 -29.27 -23.27 -11.31
CA ASN A 634 -28.11 -24.05 -11.71
C ASN A 634 -26.82 -23.27 -11.42
N VAL A 635 -25.86 -23.94 -10.78
CA VAL A 635 -24.55 -23.35 -10.45
C VAL A 635 -23.75 -23.11 -11.72
N ILE A 636 -23.34 -21.87 -11.94
CA ILE A 636 -22.43 -21.43 -13.00
C ILE A 636 -20.99 -21.67 -12.55
N ALA A 637 -20.65 -21.22 -11.33
CA ALA A 637 -19.30 -21.29 -10.79
C ALA A 637 -19.31 -21.36 -9.25
N ARG A 638 -18.25 -21.97 -8.71
CA ARG A 638 -17.87 -21.86 -7.28
C ARG A 638 -16.41 -21.43 -7.17
N TYR A 639 -16.09 -20.71 -6.11
CA TYR A 639 -14.74 -20.22 -5.83
C TYR A 639 -14.38 -20.49 -4.36
N GLY A 640 -13.11 -20.81 -4.11
CA GLY A 640 -12.58 -20.97 -2.76
C GLY A 640 -11.29 -20.17 -2.60
N PHE A 641 -11.05 -19.69 -1.38
CA PHE A 641 -10.03 -18.71 -1.07
C PHE A 641 -9.32 -19.07 0.23
N ASN A 642 -8.06 -18.68 0.35
CA ASN A 642 -7.33 -18.77 1.61
C ASN A 642 -7.63 -17.56 2.51
N PRO A 643 -7.20 -17.57 3.78
CA PRO A 643 -7.37 -16.46 4.70
C PRO A 643 -6.72 -15.14 4.27
N LEU A 644 -5.75 -15.17 3.35
CA LEU A 644 -5.04 -14.00 2.81
C LEU A 644 -5.76 -13.37 1.61
N GLY A 645 -6.93 -13.89 1.23
CA GLY A 645 -7.72 -13.44 0.10
C GLY A 645 -7.32 -14.03 -1.26
N HIS A 646 -6.28 -14.88 -1.32
CA HIS A 646 -5.91 -15.54 -2.58
C HIS A 646 -6.97 -16.58 -2.97
N ARG A 647 -7.47 -16.51 -4.21
CA ARG A 647 -8.40 -17.53 -4.74
C ARG A 647 -7.67 -18.83 -5.02
N LEU A 648 -7.82 -19.84 -4.17
CA LEU A 648 -7.13 -21.13 -4.27
C LEU A 648 -7.73 -22.10 -5.30
N TRP A 649 -9.03 -21.98 -5.59
CA TRP A 649 -9.64 -22.81 -6.63
C TRP A 649 -10.90 -22.17 -7.21
N LYS A 650 -11.25 -22.61 -8.42
CA LYS A 650 -12.58 -22.43 -9.02
C LYS A 650 -13.14 -23.74 -9.53
N GLU A 651 -14.46 -23.86 -9.55
CA GLU A 651 -15.16 -25.04 -10.05
C GLU A 651 -16.27 -24.63 -11.03
N VAL A 652 -16.21 -25.15 -12.25
CA VAL A 652 -17.13 -24.84 -13.35
C VAL A 652 -17.53 -26.15 -14.03
N GLY A 653 -18.84 -26.41 -14.17
CA GLY A 653 -19.34 -27.63 -14.82
C GLY A 653 -18.83 -28.94 -14.16
N GLY A 654 -18.55 -28.91 -12.86
CA GLY A 654 -17.99 -30.05 -12.11
C GLY A 654 -16.48 -30.26 -12.27
N VAL A 655 -15.77 -29.36 -12.97
CA VAL A 655 -14.30 -29.38 -13.11
C VAL A 655 -13.69 -28.33 -12.20
N ARG A 656 -12.79 -28.75 -11.31
CA ARG A 656 -12.08 -27.86 -10.39
C ARG A 656 -10.66 -27.56 -10.86
N THR A 657 -10.34 -26.28 -11.00
CA THR A 657 -9.01 -25.73 -11.27
C THR A 657 -8.47 -25.08 -10.00
N TYR A 658 -7.25 -25.42 -9.63
CA TYR A 658 -6.56 -24.87 -8.45
C TYR A 658 -5.54 -23.81 -8.87
N PHE A 659 -5.31 -22.82 -8.03
CA PHE A 659 -4.43 -21.69 -8.28
C PHE A 659 -3.38 -21.54 -7.19
N PHE A 660 -2.12 -21.43 -7.58
CA PHE A 660 -1.00 -21.20 -6.66
C PHE A 660 -0.39 -19.81 -6.89
N TYR A 661 -0.01 -19.12 -5.82
CA TYR A 661 0.46 -17.74 -5.85
C TYR A 661 1.86 -17.61 -5.24
N ASN A 662 2.58 -16.59 -5.68
CA ASN A 662 3.80 -16.08 -5.07
C ASN A 662 3.64 -14.59 -4.74
N GLU A 663 4.69 -13.91 -4.28
CA GLU A 663 4.61 -12.47 -3.92
C GLU A 663 4.23 -11.56 -5.10
N SER A 664 4.48 -11.99 -6.34
CA SER A 664 4.12 -11.25 -7.56
C SER A 664 2.75 -11.64 -8.13
N GLY A 665 2.04 -12.62 -7.57
CA GLY A 665 0.69 -13.02 -8.00
C GLY A 665 0.55 -14.49 -8.41
N LEU A 666 -0.42 -14.76 -9.29
CA LEU A 666 -0.73 -16.12 -9.76
C LEU A 666 0.45 -16.71 -10.53
N VAL A 667 0.99 -17.86 -10.11
CA VAL A 667 2.11 -18.53 -10.80
C VAL A 667 1.77 -19.88 -11.41
N GLY A 668 0.65 -20.49 -11.03
CA GLY A 668 0.27 -21.79 -11.58
C GLY A 668 -1.22 -22.13 -11.48
N GLU A 669 -1.74 -22.80 -12.50
CA GLU A 669 -3.06 -23.44 -12.53
C GLU A 669 -2.90 -24.96 -12.56
N TYR A 670 -3.74 -25.68 -11.80
CA TYR A 670 -3.60 -27.12 -11.60
C TYR A 670 -4.93 -27.88 -11.72
N THR A 671 -4.84 -29.13 -12.17
CA THR A 671 -5.96 -30.08 -12.13
C THR A 671 -6.22 -30.55 -10.70
N SER A 672 -7.33 -31.27 -10.47
CA SER A 672 -7.61 -31.88 -9.17
C SER A 672 -6.63 -32.99 -8.76
N ALA A 673 -5.79 -33.48 -9.69
CA ALA A 673 -4.70 -34.40 -9.40
C ALA A 673 -3.37 -33.69 -9.09
N GLY A 674 -3.33 -32.35 -9.16
CA GLY A 674 -2.11 -31.56 -8.97
C GLY A 674 -1.22 -31.43 -10.21
N ASP A 675 -1.71 -31.84 -11.39
CA ASP A 675 -0.96 -31.69 -12.64
C ASP A 675 -1.02 -30.23 -13.12
N LEU A 676 0.12 -29.70 -13.57
CA LEU A 676 0.20 -28.34 -14.13
C LEU A 676 -0.65 -28.22 -15.39
N ILE A 677 -1.59 -27.27 -15.38
CA ILE A 677 -2.33 -26.81 -16.57
C ILE A 677 -1.54 -25.69 -17.25
N LYS A 678 -1.09 -24.71 -16.45
CA LYS A 678 -0.44 -23.50 -16.95
C LYS A 678 0.41 -22.85 -15.88
N GLU A 679 1.52 -22.26 -16.29
CA GLU A 679 2.40 -21.48 -15.43
C GLU A 679 2.44 -20.03 -15.88
N TYR A 680 2.58 -19.10 -14.93
CA TYR A 680 2.81 -17.69 -15.17
C TYR A 680 4.03 -17.22 -14.40
N GLN A 681 4.86 -16.39 -15.03
CA GLN A 681 5.93 -15.67 -14.35
C GLN A 681 5.87 -14.18 -14.71
N TYR A 682 6.23 -13.34 -13.75
CA TYR A 682 6.23 -11.88 -13.87
C TYR A 682 7.65 -11.34 -13.92
N ALA A 683 7.82 -10.10 -14.38
CA ALA A 683 9.09 -9.41 -14.19
C ALA A 683 9.38 -9.29 -12.68
N SER A 684 10.66 -9.32 -12.31
CA SER A 684 11.08 -9.09 -10.92
C SER A 684 10.48 -7.79 -10.37
N ASN A 685 10.12 -7.78 -9.09
CA ASN A 685 9.56 -6.61 -8.40
C ASN A 685 8.23 -6.09 -9.01
N SER A 686 7.54 -6.89 -9.81
CA SER A 686 6.20 -6.53 -10.27
C SER A 686 5.24 -6.49 -9.10
N THR A 687 4.43 -5.43 -9.02
CA THR A 687 3.25 -5.42 -8.15
C THR A 687 2.30 -6.54 -8.58
N TRP A 688 1.49 -7.06 -7.65
CA TRP A 688 0.57 -8.19 -7.83
C TRP A 688 -0.06 -8.29 -9.24
N MET A 689 0.29 -9.36 -9.96
CA MET A 689 -0.17 -9.70 -11.30
C MET A 689 -0.03 -8.57 -12.34
N THR A 690 1.02 -7.76 -12.21
CA THR A 690 1.40 -6.74 -13.20
C THR A 690 2.64 -7.18 -13.99
N ASN A 691 2.80 -6.69 -15.21
CA ASN A 691 3.97 -7.00 -16.06
C ASN A 691 4.33 -8.51 -16.15
N PRO A 692 3.39 -9.37 -16.58
CA PRO A 692 3.72 -10.77 -16.83
C PRO A 692 4.84 -10.86 -17.87
N LEU A 693 5.77 -11.79 -17.66
CA LEU A 693 6.99 -11.97 -18.45
C LEU A 693 6.83 -13.14 -19.42
N PHE A 694 6.42 -14.31 -18.92
CA PHE A 694 6.11 -15.46 -19.76
C PHE A 694 5.01 -16.35 -19.18
N GLN A 695 4.41 -17.15 -20.05
CA GLN A 695 3.49 -18.24 -19.72
C GLN A 695 4.10 -19.55 -20.19
N ARG A 696 3.96 -20.62 -19.39
CA ARG A 696 4.18 -21.99 -19.88
C ARG A 696 2.85 -22.69 -20.04
N ASP A 697 2.62 -23.26 -21.22
CA ASP A 697 1.41 -24.02 -21.54
C ASP A 697 1.82 -25.24 -22.37
N SER A 698 1.39 -26.43 -21.93
CA SER A 698 1.69 -27.70 -22.61
C SER A 698 3.19 -27.95 -22.84
N GLY A 699 4.03 -27.46 -21.91
CA GLY A 699 5.49 -27.60 -21.94
C GLY A 699 6.24 -26.51 -22.74
N GLU A 700 5.53 -25.69 -23.50
CA GLU A 700 6.11 -24.62 -24.31
C GLU A 700 6.04 -23.27 -23.59
N VAL A 701 7.05 -22.42 -23.80
CA VAL A 701 7.16 -21.09 -23.18
C VAL A 701 6.83 -19.99 -24.18
N TYR A 702 5.96 -19.07 -23.78
CA TYR A 702 5.47 -17.94 -24.57
C TYR A 702 5.69 -16.64 -23.82
N PHE A 703 6.19 -15.62 -24.50
CA PHE A 703 6.62 -14.36 -23.88
C PHE A 703 5.59 -13.27 -24.08
N TYR A 704 5.31 -12.52 -23.03
CA TYR A 704 4.34 -11.43 -23.04
C TYR A 704 4.95 -10.13 -23.60
N GLN A 705 4.13 -9.41 -24.36
CA GLN A 705 4.30 -7.99 -24.65
C GLN A 705 3.15 -7.24 -23.99
N ASN A 706 3.49 -6.33 -23.08
CA ASN A 706 2.53 -5.57 -22.27
C ASN A 706 2.45 -4.10 -22.74
N ASP A 707 1.35 -3.42 -22.39
CA ASP A 707 1.23 -1.96 -22.51
C ASP A 707 1.98 -1.22 -21.38
N HIS A 708 1.81 0.09 -21.31
CA HIS A 708 2.43 0.96 -20.30
C HIS A 708 1.94 0.74 -18.86
N LEU A 709 0.78 0.09 -18.65
CA LEU A 709 0.28 -0.28 -17.31
C LEU A 709 0.75 -1.69 -16.88
N GLY A 710 1.20 -2.49 -17.84
CA GLY A 710 1.53 -3.90 -17.66
C GLY A 710 0.41 -4.85 -18.08
N THR A 711 -0.57 -4.40 -18.87
CA THR A 711 -1.65 -5.22 -19.45
C THR A 711 -1.12 -6.04 -20.63
N PRO A 712 -1.33 -7.37 -20.68
CA PRO A 712 -0.98 -8.19 -21.83
C PRO A 712 -1.64 -7.72 -23.13
N GLN A 713 -0.85 -7.41 -24.16
CA GLN A 713 -1.35 -7.07 -25.49
C GLN A 713 -1.14 -8.22 -26.47
N ARG A 714 0.01 -8.89 -26.40
CA ARG A 714 0.41 -9.98 -27.28
C ARG A 714 1.25 -11.02 -26.55
N MET A 715 1.30 -12.23 -27.11
CA MET A 715 2.26 -13.25 -26.72
C MET A 715 2.94 -13.85 -27.94
N VAL A 716 4.25 -14.09 -27.84
CA VAL A 716 5.05 -14.70 -28.91
C VAL A 716 5.69 -16.00 -28.47
N ALA A 717 5.72 -16.98 -29.38
CA ALA A 717 6.55 -18.18 -29.22
C ALA A 717 8.03 -17.85 -29.45
N LYS A 718 8.92 -18.77 -29.04
CA LYS A 718 10.37 -18.68 -29.30
C LYS A 718 10.72 -18.52 -30.79
N SER A 719 9.86 -18.99 -31.70
CA SER A 719 10.04 -18.78 -33.16
C SER A 719 9.76 -17.35 -33.63
N GLY A 720 9.21 -16.49 -32.79
CA GLY A 720 8.69 -15.16 -33.14
C GLY A 720 7.22 -15.13 -33.58
N ALA A 721 6.57 -16.29 -33.69
CA ALA A 721 5.15 -16.35 -34.06
C ALA A 721 4.26 -15.76 -32.95
N VAL A 722 3.36 -14.84 -33.32
CA VAL A 722 2.32 -14.34 -32.40
C VAL A 722 1.28 -15.43 -32.19
N VAL A 723 1.14 -15.90 -30.95
CA VAL A 723 0.24 -17.01 -30.58
C VAL A 723 -0.98 -16.55 -29.79
N TRP A 724 -0.95 -15.31 -29.29
CA TRP A 724 -2.08 -14.66 -28.66
C TRP A 724 -2.03 -13.15 -28.92
N LYS A 725 -3.18 -12.54 -29.20
CA LYS A 725 -3.32 -11.09 -29.44
C LYS A 725 -4.70 -10.61 -28.98
N ALA A 726 -4.73 -9.51 -28.23
CA ALA A 726 -5.94 -8.84 -27.82
C ALA A 726 -5.93 -7.34 -28.15
N SER A 727 -7.10 -6.72 -28.11
CA SER A 727 -7.29 -5.27 -27.96
C SER A 727 -8.29 -5.03 -26.83
N TYR A 728 -8.31 -3.81 -26.28
CA TYR A 728 -9.12 -3.46 -25.13
C TYR A 728 -9.92 -2.19 -25.41
N THR A 729 -11.16 -2.18 -24.95
CA THR A 729 -11.88 -0.92 -24.67
C THR A 729 -11.23 -0.22 -23.47
N ALA A 730 -11.57 1.05 -23.24
CA ALA A 730 -10.88 1.89 -22.27
C ALA A 730 -10.97 1.36 -20.84
N PHE A 731 -12.06 0.66 -20.51
CA PHE A 731 -12.28 0.04 -19.21
C PHE A 731 -12.00 -1.47 -19.20
N GLY A 732 -11.23 -1.98 -20.16
CA GLY A 732 -10.59 -3.29 -20.06
C GLY A 732 -11.40 -4.45 -20.61
N LYS A 733 -12.52 -4.21 -21.32
CA LYS A 733 -13.19 -5.28 -22.07
C LYS A 733 -12.31 -5.68 -23.25
N ALA A 734 -11.80 -6.91 -23.21
CA ALA A 734 -10.88 -7.45 -24.20
C ALA A 734 -11.62 -8.04 -25.42
N THR A 735 -11.06 -7.84 -26.60
CA THR A 735 -11.42 -8.55 -27.85
C THR A 735 -10.20 -9.31 -28.34
N LEU A 736 -10.32 -10.63 -28.51
CA LEU A 736 -9.21 -11.51 -28.92
C LEU A 736 -9.18 -11.67 -30.44
N PHE A 737 -7.99 -11.58 -31.03
CA PHE A 737 -7.76 -11.75 -32.48
C PHE A 737 -6.98 -13.02 -32.80
N ILE A 738 -6.08 -13.43 -31.90
CA ILE A 738 -5.31 -14.66 -32.03
C ILE A 738 -5.43 -15.41 -30.70
N THR A 739 -5.75 -16.69 -30.77
CA THR A 739 -6.00 -17.57 -29.61
C THR A 739 -5.42 -18.96 -29.84
N THR A 740 -4.21 -19.04 -30.40
CA THR A 740 -3.49 -20.32 -30.54
C THR A 740 -3.21 -20.94 -29.17
N ILE A 741 -2.99 -20.08 -28.17
CA ILE A 741 -2.97 -20.43 -26.75
C ILE A 741 -4.05 -19.63 -26.00
N SER A 742 -4.37 -20.06 -24.78
CA SER A 742 -5.27 -19.34 -23.89
C SER A 742 -4.51 -18.40 -22.95
N ASN A 743 -5.06 -17.21 -22.68
CA ASN A 743 -4.56 -16.28 -21.67
C ASN A 743 -5.74 -15.59 -20.96
N ASN A 744 -5.74 -15.69 -19.63
CA ASN A 744 -6.80 -15.16 -18.79
C ASN A 744 -6.42 -13.84 -18.11
N LEU A 745 -5.15 -13.44 -18.14
CA LEU A 745 -4.72 -12.16 -17.57
C LEU A 745 -5.34 -10.99 -18.35
N ARG A 746 -5.84 -9.97 -17.64
CA ARG A 746 -6.48 -8.76 -18.18
C ARG A 746 -5.72 -7.52 -17.73
N PHE A 747 -6.43 -6.47 -17.31
CA PHE A 747 -5.79 -5.34 -16.64
C PHE A 747 -4.93 -5.81 -15.47
N PRO A 748 -3.93 -5.02 -15.06
CA PRO A 748 -3.04 -5.41 -13.98
C PRO A 748 -3.84 -5.80 -12.73
N GLY A 749 -3.51 -6.96 -12.14
CA GLY A 749 -4.26 -7.54 -11.01
C GLY A 749 -5.35 -8.55 -11.40
N GLN A 750 -5.75 -8.62 -12.67
CA GLN A 750 -7.02 -9.24 -13.06
C GLN A 750 -6.90 -10.57 -13.79
N TYR A 751 -7.68 -11.56 -13.34
CA TYR A 751 -7.90 -12.85 -14.00
C TYR A 751 -9.34 -12.94 -14.56
N PHE A 752 -9.49 -13.16 -15.87
CA PHE A 752 -10.80 -13.29 -16.52
C PHE A 752 -11.44 -14.64 -16.29
N ASP A 753 -12.63 -14.62 -15.71
CA ASP A 753 -13.51 -15.78 -15.56
C ASP A 753 -14.56 -15.78 -16.67
N GLN A 754 -14.32 -16.62 -17.68
CA GLN A 754 -15.19 -16.75 -18.83
C GLN A 754 -16.63 -17.11 -18.45
N GLU A 755 -16.81 -17.88 -17.39
CA GLU A 755 -18.11 -18.36 -16.96
C GLU A 755 -19.04 -17.28 -16.36
N THR A 756 -18.47 -16.18 -15.84
CA THR A 756 -19.23 -15.05 -15.27
C THR A 756 -19.05 -13.75 -16.05
N GLU A 757 -18.07 -13.72 -16.97
CA GLU A 757 -17.56 -12.53 -17.64
C GLU A 757 -16.95 -11.46 -16.70
N LEU A 758 -16.74 -11.82 -15.42
CA LEU A 758 -16.05 -10.98 -14.46
C LEU A 758 -14.54 -11.19 -14.52
N ASN A 759 -13.82 -10.19 -14.03
CA ASN A 759 -12.39 -10.22 -13.82
C ASN A 759 -12.13 -10.28 -12.31
N HIS A 760 -11.68 -11.42 -11.81
CA HIS A 760 -11.22 -11.55 -10.43
C HIS A 760 -9.97 -10.69 -10.22
N ASN A 761 -10.03 -9.76 -9.26
CA ASN A 761 -8.99 -8.78 -8.95
C ASN A 761 -8.67 -8.81 -7.45
N TYR A 762 -8.06 -9.92 -7.02
CA TYR A 762 -7.65 -10.22 -5.65
C TYR A 762 -8.76 -10.02 -4.61
N PHE A 763 -8.95 -8.82 -4.05
CA PHE A 763 -9.97 -8.56 -3.03
C PHE A 763 -11.38 -8.28 -3.59
N ARG A 764 -11.51 -8.03 -4.90
CA ARG A 764 -12.79 -7.72 -5.54
C ARG A 764 -12.92 -8.36 -6.92
N ASP A 765 -14.13 -8.38 -7.45
CA ASP A 765 -14.43 -8.79 -8.82
C ASP A 765 -14.85 -7.56 -9.64
N TYR A 766 -14.24 -7.42 -10.81
CA TYR A 766 -14.39 -6.28 -11.70
C TYR A 766 -15.23 -6.65 -12.92
N ASP A 767 -16.25 -5.85 -13.26
CA ASP A 767 -17.01 -5.99 -14.49
C ASP A 767 -16.49 -4.98 -15.54
N PRO A 768 -15.73 -5.41 -16.55
CA PRO A 768 -15.17 -4.52 -17.58
C PRO A 768 -16.25 -3.90 -18.48
N THR A 769 -17.46 -4.48 -18.54
CA THR A 769 -18.58 -3.90 -19.30
C THR A 769 -19.25 -2.75 -18.55
N LEU A 770 -19.12 -2.75 -17.21
CA LEU A 770 -19.58 -1.66 -16.36
C LEU A 770 -18.48 -0.63 -16.08
N GLY A 771 -17.22 -1.04 -16.16
CA GLY A 771 -16.08 -0.21 -15.78
C GLY A 771 -15.99 0.01 -14.28
N ARG A 772 -16.43 -0.97 -13.47
CA ARG A 772 -16.51 -0.85 -12.00
C ARG A 772 -16.46 -2.20 -11.30
N TYR A 773 -16.17 -2.18 -9.99
CA TYR A 773 -16.26 -3.35 -9.13
C TYR A 773 -17.71 -3.71 -8.80
N VAL A 774 -17.97 -5.00 -8.55
CA VAL A 774 -19.31 -5.49 -8.16
C VAL A 774 -19.49 -5.58 -6.64
N GLN A 775 -18.39 -5.53 -5.89
CA GLN A 775 -18.35 -5.32 -4.43
C GLN A 775 -18.06 -3.85 -4.08
N SER A 776 -18.56 -3.41 -2.92
CA SER A 776 -18.02 -2.21 -2.27
C SER A 776 -16.59 -2.48 -1.80
N ASP A 777 -15.74 -1.46 -1.84
CA ASP A 777 -14.36 -1.49 -1.36
C ASP A 777 -14.27 -1.96 0.10
N PRO A 778 -13.49 -3.03 0.41
CA PRO A 778 -13.36 -3.52 1.78
C PRO A 778 -12.58 -2.58 2.71
N ILE A 779 -11.79 -1.64 2.18
CA ILE A 779 -11.15 -0.56 2.97
C ILE A 779 -12.04 0.69 3.10
N GLY A 780 -13.27 0.65 2.56
CA GLY A 780 -14.25 1.72 2.71
C GLY A 780 -13.83 3.01 2.01
N LEU A 781 -13.94 4.15 2.69
CA LEU A 781 -13.61 5.46 2.12
C LEU A 781 -12.11 5.67 1.89
N ASP A 782 -11.24 4.79 2.41
CA ASP A 782 -9.80 4.85 2.15
C ASP A 782 -9.48 4.58 0.66
N GLY A 783 -10.31 3.80 -0.03
CA GLY A 783 -10.28 3.63 -1.49
C GLY A 783 -10.91 4.79 -2.28
N GLY A 784 -11.57 5.73 -1.59
CA GLY A 784 -12.26 6.90 -2.15
C GLY A 784 -13.75 6.97 -1.82
N VAL A 785 -14.36 8.15 -2.06
CA VAL A 785 -15.79 8.40 -1.76
C VAL A 785 -16.76 7.55 -2.59
N ASN A 786 -16.31 7.02 -3.72
CA ASN A 786 -17.05 6.05 -4.52
C ASN A 786 -16.37 4.68 -4.40
N THR A 787 -16.90 3.85 -3.51
CA THR A 787 -16.31 2.54 -3.17
C THR A 787 -16.47 1.45 -4.24
N TYR A 788 -16.96 1.78 -5.44
CA TYR A 788 -17.10 0.85 -6.57
C TYR A 788 -16.30 1.30 -7.80
N GLY A 789 -15.87 2.55 -7.86
CA GLY A 789 -15.21 3.12 -9.03
C GLY A 789 -13.87 2.43 -9.31
N TYR A 790 -13.54 2.25 -10.59
CA TYR A 790 -12.21 1.79 -10.98
C TYR A 790 -11.30 2.98 -11.20
N VAL A 791 -10.21 3.06 -10.41
CA VAL A 791 -9.08 3.98 -10.58
C VAL A 791 -9.44 5.46 -10.79
N ALA A 792 -10.47 5.94 -10.09
CA ALA A 792 -11.04 7.29 -10.24
C ALA A 792 -11.46 7.62 -11.69
N GLN A 793 -11.93 6.62 -12.43
CA GLN A 793 -12.39 6.73 -13.82
C GLN A 793 -11.30 7.14 -14.83
N ASN A 794 -10.03 6.90 -14.50
CA ASN A 794 -8.89 7.12 -15.41
C ASN A 794 -8.11 5.81 -15.70
N PRO A 795 -8.74 4.83 -16.36
CA PRO A 795 -8.15 3.50 -16.62
C PRO A 795 -7.01 3.50 -17.63
N ILE A 796 -6.82 4.60 -18.37
CA ILE A 796 -5.72 4.73 -19.31
C ILE A 796 -4.43 5.13 -18.59
N PHE A 797 -4.53 5.87 -17.48
CA PHE A 797 -3.34 6.33 -16.74
C PHE A 797 -3.06 5.51 -15.47
N ARG A 798 -4.08 4.91 -14.87
CA ARG A 798 -4.02 4.29 -13.53
C ARG A 798 -4.44 2.83 -13.57
N LYS A 799 -3.96 2.06 -12.59
CA LYS A 799 -4.30 0.65 -12.36
C LYS A 799 -4.59 0.41 -10.89
N ASP A 800 -5.41 -0.60 -10.58
CA ASP A 800 -5.65 -1.10 -9.23
C ASP A 800 -5.36 -2.61 -9.21
N PRO A 801 -4.08 -3.00 -8.94
CA PRO A 801 -3.63 -4.39 -8.99
C PRO A 801 -4.19 -5.27 -7.86
N LEU A 802 -4.67 -4.68 -6.77
CA LEU A 802 -5.17 -5.43 -5.59
C LEU A 802 -6.70 -5.42 -5.53
N GLY A 803 -7.37 -4.57 -6.29
CA GLY A 803 -8.78 -4.31 -6.11
C GLY A 803 -9.05 -3.59 -4.79
N LEU A 804 -8.19 -2.68 -4.34
CA LEU A 804 -8.37 -1.88 -3.11
C LEU A 804 -8.21 -0.40 -3.39
N ILE A 805 -7.06 -0.01 -3.94
CA ILE A 805 -6.76 1.37 -4.24
C ILE A 805 -5.81 1.43 -5.43
N TRP A 806 -6.01 2.45 -6.26
CA TRP A 806 -5.23 2.67 -7.47
C TRP A 806 -3.88 3.35 -7.21
N GLU A 807 -3.66 3.84 -5.99
CA GLU A 807 -2.36 4.31 -5.50
C GLU A 807 -1.62 3.11 -4.87
N THR A 808 -0.98 2.27 -5.67
CA THR A 808 -0.05 1.27 -5.13
C THR A 808 1.28 1.91 -4.79
N GLY A 809 1.85 1.54 -3.63
CA GLY A 809 3.15 2.01 -3.15
C GLY A 809 3.03 3.32 -2.38
N CYS A 810 3.98 3.56 -1.48
CA CYS A 810 4.24 4.70 -0.59
C CYS A 810 3.60 6.08 -0.83
N SER A 811 2.95 6.42 -1.95
CA SER A 811 2.30 7.69 -2.23
C SER A 811 1.07 7.98 -1.37
N PHE A 812 0.30 6.97 -0.95
CA PHE A 812 -0.78 7.19 0.02
C PHE A 812 -0.18 7.68 1.35
N ILE A 813 0.85 6.97 1.83
CA ILE A 813 1.60 7.32 3.03
C ILE A 813 2.40 8.60 2.83
N GLU A 814 2.99 8.90 1.67
CA GLU A 814 3.71 10.14 1.39
C GLU A 814 2.76 11.33 1.24
N LYS A 815 1.56 11.15 0.71
CA LYS A 815 0.56 12.22 0.62
C LYS A 815 -0.09 12.49 1.97
N TYR A 816 -0.09 11.53 2.89
CA TYR A 816 -0.50 11.73 4.29
C TYR A 816 0.65 12.22 5.19
N ILE A 817 1.82 11.59 5.10
CA ILE A 817 3.02 11.88 5.90
C ILE A 817 3.76 13.11 5.36
N LEU A 818 4.01 13.29 4.05
CA LEU A 818 4.71 14.49 3.54
C LEU A 818 3.85 15.75 3.55
N ASN A 819 2.52 15.64 3.58
CA ASN A 819 1.67 16.82 3.81
C ASN A 819 1.74 17.32 5.26
N GLU A 820 2.29 16.54 6.20
CA GLU A 820 2.51 16.96 7.60
C GLU A 820 3.98 16.92 8.05
N CYS A 821 4.91 16.34 7.29
CA CYS A 821 6.33 16.21 7.67
C CYS A 821 7.24 17.32 7.13
N LYS A 822 6.67 18.42 6.65
CA LYS A 822 7.37 19.70 6.71
C LYS A 822 6.53 20.61 7.56
N TRP A 823 7.20 21.30 8.48
CA TRP A 823 6.70 22.39 9.33
C TRP A 823 6.17 21.97 10.73
N TYR A 824 7.08 22.08 11.72
CA TYR A 824 6.90 22.45 13.14
C TYR A 824 7.02 21.40 14.28
N ASP A 825 7.47 21.97 15.41
CA ASP A 825 7.87 21.42 16.71
C ASP A 825 6.78 20.66 17.50
N GLU A 826 7.25 19.64 18.22
CA GLU A 826 6.90 19.15 19.57
C GLU A 826 5.51 18.59 19.97
N ASP A 827 4.45 18.51 19.16
CA ASP A 827 3.17 18.01 19.74
C ASP A 827 2.19 17.24 18.83
N THR A 828 2.67 16.28 18.03
CA THR A 828 1.79 15.46 17.15
C THR A 828 2.09 13.95 17.15
N GLU A 829 2.40 13.35 18.31
CA GLU A 829 2.44 11.88 18.43
C GLU A 829 1.05 11.26 18.19
N GLY A 830 -0.02 11.86 18.72
CA GLY A 830 -1.37 11.28 18.66
C GLY A 830 -2.02 11.18 17.26
N LEU A 831 -1.65 12.03 16.29
CA LEU A 831 -2.22 12.03 14.94
C LEU A 831 -1.48 11.07 13.98
N ARG A 832 -0.17 10.91 14.19
CA ARG A 832 0.66 9.94 13.45
C ARG A 832 0.37 8.51 13.88
N ASP A 833 -0.03 8.31 15.13
CA ASP A 833 -0.44 7.01 15.65
C ASP A 833 -1.89 6.70 15.28
N TRP A 834 -2.76 7.69 15.10
CA TRP A 834 -4.13 7.50 14.62
C TRP A 834 -4.17 7.01 13.16
N ALA A 835 -3.46 7.68 12.25
CA ALA A 835 -3.47 7.30 10.83
C ALA A 835 -2.74 5.97 10.55
N ARG A 836 -1.70 5.66 11.34
CA ARG A 836 -1.02 4.34 11.27
C ARG A 836 -1.87 3.24 11.88
N ASN A 837 -2.45 3.44 13.07
CA ASN A 837 -3.26 2.41 13.72
C ASN A 837 -4.50 2.04 12.91
N GLU A 838 -5.25 2.98 12.33
CA GLU A 838 -6.50 2.64 11.67
C GLU A 838 -6.31 1.98 10.29
N PHE A 839 -5.27 2.38 9.54
CA PHE A 839 -4.90 1.69 8.31
C PHE A 839 -4.34 0.29 8.59
N ASP A 840 -3.45 0.18 9.58
CA ASP A 840 -2.87 -1.10 9.97
C ASP A 840 -3.94 -2.05 10.51
N LYS A 841 -4.86 -1.60 11.38
CA LYS A 841 -5.99 -2.41 11.88
C LYS A 841 -6.96 -2.86 10.79
N LYS A 842 -7.20 -2.02 9.76
CA LYS A 842 -8.03 -2.42 8.61
C LYS A 842 -7.30 -3.39 7.66
N MET A 843 -5.99 -3.27 7.50
CA MET A 843 -5.19 -4.23 6.74
C MET A 843 -5.02 -5.55 7.51
N ASP A 844 -4.96 -5.50 8.85
CA ASP A 844 -4.96 -6.67 9.73
C ASP A 844 -6.26 -7.46 9.60
N LYS A 845 -7.39 -6.76 9.47
CA LYS A 845 -8.70 -7.35 9.14
C LYS A 845 -8.70 -8.09 7.80
N ILE A 846 -7.98 -7.59 6.79
CA ILE A 846 -8.02 -8.12 5.42
C ILE A 846 -7.06 -9.31 5.23
N CYS A 847 -5.91 -9.33 5.94
CA CYS A 847 -4.88 -10.35 5.73
C CYS A 847 -4.21 -10.92 6.99
N GLY A 848 -4.70 -10.60 8.19
CA GLY A 848 -4.21 -11.18 9.45
C GLY A 848 -2.83 -10.69 9.92
N GLY A 849 -2.68 -9.39 10.19
CA GLY A 849 -1.57 -8.84 11.00
C GLY A 849 -0.27 -8.59 10.24
N GLU A 850 0.29 -9.62 9.61
CA GLU A 850 1.66 -9.56 9.06
C GLU A 850 1.79 -10.06 7.62
N ALA A 851 0.79 -10.79 7.11
CA ALA A 851 0.91 -11.48 5.84
C ALA A 851 0.64 -10.58 4.61
N CYS A 852 -0.20 -9.54 4.72
CA CYS A 852 -0.19 -8.45 3.72
C CYS A 852 0.93 -7.45 3.97
N SER A 853 1.57 -7.54 5.14
CA SER A 853 2.63 -6.64 5.48
C SER A 853 3.98 -7.06 4.90
N SER A 854 4.21 -8.23 4.30
CA SER A 854 5.50 -8.43 3.59
C SER A 854 5.75 -7.38 2.47
N MET A 855 4.67 -6.77 1.93
CA MET A 855 4.72 -5.66 0.99
C MET A 855 4.78 -4.25 1.66
N PHE A 856 4.32 -4.10 2.91
CA PHE A 856 4.30 -2.83 3.66
C PHE A 856 5.24 -2.78 4.90
N GLU A 857 5.54 -3.89 5.58
CA GLU A 857 6.63 -4.14 6.54
C GLU A 857 8.00 -3.94 5.94
N ARG A 858 8.20 -4.00 4.62
CA ARG A 858 9.45 -3.48 4.06
C ARG A 858 9.61 -1.99 4.37
N CYS A 859 8.52 -1.25 4.60
CA CYS A 859 8.54 0.10 5.16
C CYS A 859 8.48 0.11 6.70
N LYS A 860 7.73 -0.78 7.39
CA LYS A 860 7.61 -0.73 8.86
C LYS A 860 8.72 -1.43 9.66
N LYS A 861 9.31 -2.53 9.18
CA LYS A 861 10.51 -3.15 9.80
C LYS A 861 11.75 -2.24 9.77
N ILE A 862 11.70 -1.20 8.95
CA ILE A 862 12.73 -0.14 8.91
C ILE A 862 12.46 0.92 9.98
N VAL A 863 11.19 1.26 10.28
CA VAL A 863 10.84 2.21 11.35
C VAL A 863 11.23 1.70 12.73
N VAL A 864 11.13 0.40 13.00
CA VAL A 864 11.53 -0.19 14.29
C VAL A 864 13.06 -0.21 14.47
N ARG A 865 13.85 -0.24 13.38
CA ARG A 865 15.33 -0.15 13.46
C ARG A 865 15.85 1.23 13.87
N VAL A 866 15.01 2.28 13.85
CA VAL A 866 15.42 3.67 14.13
C VAL A 866 15.10 4.11 15.57
N THR A 867 14.28 3.38 16.31
CA THR A 867 13.77 3.83 17.62
C THR A 867 14.65 3.50 18.83
N LEU A 868 15.80 2.86 18.66
CA LEU A 868 16.71 2.57 19.78
C LEU A 868 18.13 3.03 19.48
N SER A 869 18.45 4.19 20.07
CA SER A 869 19.77 4.80 20.30
C SER A 869 20.05 6.12 19.55
N THR A 870 20.29 7.16 20.36
CA THR A 870 20.84 8.51 20.07
C THR A 870 19.85 9.68 19.90
N GLY A 871 20.22 10.82 20.51
CA GLY A 871 19.34 11.92 20.90
C GLY A 871 18.95 12.95 19.83
N PRO A 872 18.22 14.01 20.23
CA PRO A 872 17.24 14.75 19.42
C PRO A 872 17.78 15.68 18.31
N ILE A 873 19.07 15.62 17.97
CA ILE A 873 19.68 16.50 16.96
C ILE A 873 20.23 15.73 15.73
N VAL A 874 20.29 14.40 15.80
CA VAL A 874 20.72 13.52 14.68
C VAL A 874 19.52 12.83 13.99
N VAL A 875 18.35 12.83 14.63
CA VAL A 875 17.11 12.18 14.19
C VAL A 875 16.61 12.65 12.82
N CYS A 876 16.85 13.90 12.41
CA CYS A 876 16.49 14.37 11.07
C CYS A 876 17.45 13.91 9.96
N TYR A 877 18.67 13.51 10.30
CA TYR A 877 19.71 13.12 9.33
C TYR A 877 19.59 11.63 8.97
N GLU A 878 19.28 10.76 9.93
CA GLU A 878 19.10 9.32 9.71
C GLU A 878 17.68 8.95 9.26
N MET A 879 16.63 9.56 9.82
CA MET A 879 15.27 9.41 9.27
C MET A 879 15.19 9.87 7.82
N GLN A 880 16.02 10.82 7.39
CA GLN A 880 16.06 11.27 6.01
C GLN A 880 17.00 10.42 5.15
N GLN A 881 18.00 9.73 5.68
CA GLN A 881 18.79 8.75 4.92
C GLN A 881 18.02 7.46 4.71
N GLU A 882 17.28 6.99 5.73
CA GLU A 882 16.34 5.89 5.56
C GLU A 882 15.07 6.31 4.84
N CYS A 883 14.46 7.48 5.07
CA CYS A 883 13.41 8.00 4.18
C CYS A 883 13.92 8.32 2.77
N ASN A 884 15.24 8.42 2.52
CA ASN A 884 15.78 8.59 1.18
C ASN A 884 16.22 7.28 0.55
N ALA A 885 16.61 6.27 1.33
CA ALA A 885 16.76 4.89 0.89
C ALA A 885 15.37 4.24 0.66
N ILE A 886 14.39 4.63 1.47
CA ILE A 886 12.95 4.41 1.29
C ILE A 886 12.45 5.29 0.16
N LYS A 887 12.76 6.59 0.01
CA LYS A 887 12.37 7.32 -1.23
C LYS A 887 13.04 6.78 -2.46
N GLN A 888 14.20 6.15 -2.36
CA GLN A 888 14.76 5.40 -3.46
C GLN A 888 13.89 4.16 -3.66
N LYS A 889 13.76 3.25 -2.68
CA LYS A 889 12.89 2.05 -2.75
C LYS A 889 11.38 2.28 -3.00
N CYS A 890 10.83 3.44 -2.65
CA CYS A 890 9.41 3.80 -2.71
C CYS A 890 9.09 4.77 -3.84
N LYS A 891 10.03 5.61 -4.29
CA LYS A 891 9.92 6.11 -5.67
C LYS A 891 10.10 4.94 -6.62
N ASP A 892 10.91 3.95 -6.21
CA ASP A 892 10.99 2.66 -6.84
C ASP A 892 9.72 1.77 -6.62
N GLU A 893 8.67 2.28 -5.98
CA GLU A 893 7.37 1.58 -5.82
C GLU A 893 6.12 2.42 -6.15
N VAL A 894 6.21 3.72 -6.46
CA VAL A 894 5.10 4.52 -7.06
C VAL A 894 5.42 5.08 -8.46
N ALA A 895 6.69 5.14 -8.83
CA ALA A 895 7.12 5.36 -10.18
C ALA A 895 8.45 4.65 -10.37
N CYS A 896 8.39 3.31 -10.35
CA CYS A 896 9.43 2.49 -10.94
C CYS A 896 8.82 1.63 -12.07
N VAL A 897 8.94 1.92 -13.36
CA VAL A 897 9.77 2.92 -13.98
C VAL A 897 11.16 2.98 -13.32
N GLY A 898 11.80 1.83 -12.98
CA GLY A 898 13.26 1.75 -13.09
C GLY A 898 14.33 0.97 -12.32
N SER A 899 14.81 -0.10 -12.98
CA SER A 899 16.08 -0.15 -13.75
C SER A 899 17.42 0.30 -13.26
N GLU A 900 18.36 -0.56 -13.59
CA GLU A 900 19.70 -0.22 -13.97
C GLU A 900 20.84 -0.34 -12.98
N GLY A 901 21.36 -1.51 -12.63
CA GLY A 901 22.80 -1.65 -12.40
C GLY A 901 23.48 -2.01 -13.73
N GLY A 902 24.72 -2.44 -13.86
CA GLY A 902 25.64 -2.95 -12.90
C GLY A 902 26.50 -4.03 -13.54
N ASP A 903 27.08 -4.89 -12.70
CA ASP A 903 27.93 -6.01 -13.07
C ASP A 903 29.33 -5.68 -13.64
N GLY A 904 30.31 -6.43 -13.12
CA GLY A 904 31.03 -7.36 -13.98
C GLY A 904 32.48 -7.07 -14.39
N GLY A 905 33.41 -7.71 -13.68
CA GLY A 905 34.42 -8.60 -14.31
C GLY A 905 35.71 -7.97 -14.86
N VAL A 906 36.82 -8.68 -15.13
CA VAL A 906 37.21 -10.10 -15.06
C VAL A 906 38.76 -10.12 -15.08
N SER A 907 39.39 -11.01 -14.30
CA SER A 907 40.47 -11.88 -14.78
C SER A 907 40.52 -13.16 -13.96
#